data_AF-A0A8H7CX92-F1
#
_entry.id   AF-A0A8H7CX92-F1
#
_cell.length_a   1.000
_cell.length_b   1.000
_cell.length_c   1.000
_cell.angle_alpha   90.00
_cell.angle_beta   90.00
_cell.angle_gamma   90.00
#
_symmetry.space_group_name_H-M   'P 1'
#
loop_
_entity.id
_entity.type
_entity.pdbx_description
1 polymer ?
#
loop_
_entity_poly.entity_id
_entity_poly.type
_entity_poly.pdbx_seq_one_letter_code
_entity_poly.pdbx_strand_id
1 'polypeptide(L)'
;MRLIHSLVASVALLAPICGAAPSVSVVSNTQLDAKGIFFVSFDGGRFAPQSHLLYVDIPNTVSFQYAAWYTSTGVAVLGRRTLPSGAWSTLQLPHNLSTSDSHNVISLGVSPADGKIHVALDCHSTQMFYTVSEANLATSGNSWVASRFGAITTTLGNLNIGTVITYPQFVVTPNNNLQFVFRSGVSGNGATQLAEYSGGTWTNVGSWASATGTYTAPSGVTSTLRNLYIHGRTWFNSAGAQIATSGTNPVNVNTAGIIVDSLDADHGLMNQESQTVDSAGLIHAIISYVPGRFTQCVTNYETDRPAFARPFHLYRSANGSFTKVEIPFAIQSVGRSQIVMDNNDNVYVVMPFLRIATASKASGWTDWTVAYNGTTTGLNVFGEITLDRARVSSGLVSVLYQQNSTGTTPSPVLSRGVTFLLNRALLGLASPGAFGTAAIQFEFLSSTILFLSREGVRNALLRVKPTKDGAWNAGNLSFLPIALGVPLALATSFGYAHFAAQETKSQPGFYDGIGVYALAAVIELWCEPMHNQAMAEMKTHIRVRAEGMGITAKTLATYLVLLYDFKANMDGDLALLAFAMGQLSYSLVVLVIYLSHYGFSALFPSATRGAVDDGINRLSWTMTFQSVIKHFLTEGDKFVLGWYSPLRDQGGYALAVNYGSLIARIVFQPIEETSRIRFSKMLAPPAGKEAFQAASQALITLLSIQTSLSLILLVFGTAYLPIVLPRAPAASIPFHQRATRSKCAFISSVSTPRDLNKQSWWMAAFTVIYIGAAIQLYGWQIGDASLVFANIINLAKMAHALL
;
A
#
# COMPACT_ATOMS: atom_id res chain seq x y z
N MET A 1 -55.28 71.74 -12.35
CA MET A 1 -53.92 71.38 -12.85
C MET A 1 -52.89 71.77 -11.80
N ARG A 2 -52.64 70.89 -10.81
CA ARG A 2 -51.56 70.88 -9.78
C ARG A 2 -52.04 70.02 -8.60
N LEU A 3 -51.95 68.69 -8.73
CA LEU A 3 -52.15 67.73 -7.62
C LEU A 3 -51.74 66.31 -8.04
N ILE A 4 -50.53 66.14 -8.61
CA ILE A 4 -49.92 64.81 -8.86
C ILE A 4 -48.39 64.96 -8.75
N HIS A 5 -47.85 65.14 -7.54
CA HIS A 5 -46.39 65.07 -7.29
C HIS A 5 -46.04 64.48 -5.91
N SER A 6 -46.98 63.83 -5.22
CA SER A 6 -46.78 63.37 -3.83
C SER A 6 -47.10 61.89 -3.58
N LEU A 7 -47.10 61.03 -4.62
CA LEU A 7 -47.42 59.61 -4.43
C LEU A 7 -46.45 58.64 -5.16
N VAL A 8 -45.14 58.88 -5.09
CA VAL A 8 -44.12 57.92 -5.60
C VAL A 8 -43.03 57.59 -4.56
N ALA A 9 -43.13 58.10 -3.32
CA ALA A 9 -42.05 57.96 -2.33
C ALA A 9 -42.26 56.86 -1.25
N SER A 10 -43.28 56.00 -1.33
CA SER A 10 -43.60 55.08 -0.22
C SER A 10 -44.01 53.67 -0.64
N VAL A 11 -43.33 53.09 -1.64
CA VAL A 11 -43.28 51.63 -1.81
C VAL A 11 -41.83 51.20 -2.01
N ALA A 12 -41.00 51.45 -0.99
CA ALA A 12 -39.86 50.59 -0.75
C ALA A 12 -40.45 49.25 -0.28
N LEU A 13 -40.72 48.35 -1.24
CA LEU A 13 -40.91 46.94 -0.94
C LEU A 13 -39.72 46.51 -0.09
N LEU A 14 -39.99 46.14 1.16
CA LEU A 14 -39.21 45.19 1.93
C LEU A 14 -39.19 43.87 1.15
N ALA A 15 -38.40 43.82 0.06
CA ALA A 15 -37.89 42.56 -0.43
C ALA A 15 -36.91 42.08 0.65
N PRO A 16 -37.09 40.89 1.24
CA PRO A 16 -36.04 40.33 2.06
C PRO A 16 -34.80 40.32 1.18
N ILE A 17 -33.70 40.92 1.65
CA ILE A 17 -32.38 40.68 1.08
C ILE A 17 -32.17 39.18 1.29
N CYS A 18 -32.54 38.38 0.29
CA CYS A 18 -32.32 36.94 0.31
C CYS A 18 -30.80 36.79 0.30
N GLY A 19 -30.22 36.49 1.46
CA GLY A 19 -28.80 36.27 1.57
C GLY A 19 -28.41 35.16 0.59
N ALA A 20 -27.44 35.42 -0.27
CA ALA A 20 -26.91 34.39 -1.16
C ALA A 20 -26.19 33.32 -0.33
N ALA A 21 -26.13 32.10 -0.86
CA ALA A 21 -25.38 31.01 -0.25
C ALA A 21 -23.93 31.44 0.09
N PRO A 22 -23.40 31.03 1.26
CA PRO A 22 -22.06 31.43 1.67
C PRO A 22 -20.98 31.01 0.67
N SER A 23 -20.05 31.92 0.39
CA SER A 23 -18.82 31.62 -0.36
C SER A 23 -17.73 31.05 0.54
N VAL A 24 -16.84 30.23 -0.01
CA VAL A 24 -15.67 29.68 0.70
C VAL A 24 -14.40 30.10 -0.05
N SER A 25 -13.36 30.47 0.69
CA SER A 25 -12.02 30.72 0.14
C SER A 25 -10.95 29.95 0.91
N VAL A 26 -9.87 29.58 0.22
CA VAL A 26 -8.77 28.83 0.84
C VAL A 26 -7.90 29.79 1.63
N VAL A 27 -7.88 29.64 2.95
CA VAL A 27 -7.03 30.44 3.85
C VAL A 27 -5.60 29.88 3.92
N SER A 28 -5.45 28.55 4.03
CA SER A 28 -4.15 27.90 4.14
C SER A 28 -4.23 26.43 3.72
N ASN A 29 -3.15 25.90 3.15
CA ASN A 29 -2.97 24.48 2.87
C ASN A 29 -1.60 24.03 3.40
N THR A 30 -1.55 22.96 4.20
CA THR A 30 -0.33 22.49 4.85
C THR A 30 -0.20 20.98 4.71
N GLN A 31 0.94 20.52 4.19
CA GLN A 31 1.23 19.09 4.07
C GLN A 31 1.70 18.55 5.44
N LEU A 32 0.96 17.59 6.00
CA LEU A 32 1.32 16.93 7.26
C LEU A 32 2.38 15.83 7.05
N ASP A 33 2.19 15.01 6.02
CA ASP A 33 3.05 13.87 5.70
C ASP A 33 3.06 13.63 4.19
N ALA A 34 4.25 13.55 3.59
CA ALA A 34 4.41 13.27 2.17
C ALA A 34 4.15 11.79 1.80
N LYS A 35 4.12 10.91 2.81
CA LYS A 35 4.04 9.45 2.68
C LYS A 35 3.02 8.88 3.67
N GLY A 36 1.83 9.48 3.76
CA GLY A 36 0.71 8.87 4.49
C GLY A 36 0.33 7.51 3.88
N ILE A 37 -0.06 6.55 4.72
CA ILE A 37 -0.48 5.22 4.24
C ILE A 37 -1.80 5.32 3.46
N PHE A 38 -1.99 4.42 2.50
CA PHE A 38 -3.27 4.17 1.85
C PHE A 38 -3.34 2.69 1.45
N PHE A 39 -4.55 2.20 1.25
CA PHE A 39 -4.85 0.86 0.80
C PHE A 39 -5.53 0.93 -0.56
N VAL A 40 -5.31 -0.11 -1.36
CA VAL A 40 -6.05 -0.32 -2.60
C VAL A 40 -7.05 -1.43 -2.33
N SER A 41 -8.34 -1.14 -2.50
CA SER A 41 -9.43 -2.09 -2.35
C SER A 41 -9.49 -3.08 -3.53
N PHE A 42 -10.36 -4.08 -3.39
CA PHE A 42 -10.55 -5.17 -4.36
C PHE A 42 -10.97 -4.71 -5.76
N ASP A 43 -11.63 -3.56 -5.87
CA ASP A 43 -12.11 -2.91 -7.10
C ASP A 43 -11.14 -1.87 -7.67
N GLY A 44 -9.97 -1.68 -7.04
CA GLY A 44 -8.96 -0.71 -7.46
C GLY A 44 -9.14 0.70 -6.88
N GLY A 45 -10.18 0.91 -6.06
CA GLY A 45 -10.36 2.13 -5.27
C GLY A 45 -9.22 2.34 -4.27
N ARG A 46 -8.88 3.61 -4.00
CA ARG A 46 -7.88 3.97 -2.99
C ARG A 46 -8.56 4.46 -1.73
N PHE A 47 -8.26 3.83 -0.60
CA PHE A 47 -8.82 4.14 0.70
C PHE A 47 -7.72 4.48 1.68
N ALA A 48 -7.86 5.59 2.39
CA ALA A 48 -7.01 5.91 3.53
C ALA A 48 -7.65 5.33 4.80
N PRO A 49 -6.89 4.78 5.77
CA PRO A 49 -7.43 4.69 7.12
C PRO A 49 -7.77 6.10 7.58
N GLN A 50 -8.97 6.27 8.13
CA GLN A 50 -9.48 7.60 8.48
C GLN A 50 -8.51 8.28 9.46
N SER A 51 -7.99 9.43 9.04
CA SER A 51 -7.15 10.31 9.85
C SER A 51 -8.05 11.30 10.59
N HIS A 52 -7.70 11.68 11.82
CA HIS A 52 -8.55 12.54 12.65
C HIS A 52 -8.02 13.97 12.72
N LEU A 53 -8.91 14.95 12.79
CA LEU A 53 -8.59 16.37 12.97
C LEU A 53 -9.48 16.93 14.10
N LEU A 54 -8.86 17.56 15.09
CA LEU A 54 -9.54 18.05 16.29
C LEU A 54 -9.03 19.44 16.67
N TYR A 55 -9.94 20.42 16.74
CA TYR A 55 -9.70 21.73 17.33
C TYR A 55 -10.00 21.72 18.83
N VAL A 56 -9.12 22.34 19.60
CA VAL A 56 -9.33 22.64 21.03
C VAL A 56 -9.16 24.14 21.21
N ASP A 57 -10.25 24.81 21.56
CA ASP A 57 -10.20 26.21 21.96
C ASP A 57 -9.88 26.35 23.45
N ILE A 58 -9.09 27.37 23.78
CA ILE A 58 -8.85 27.77 25.16
C ILE A 58 -9.15 29.27 25.23
N PRO A 59 -10.29 29.66 25.82
CA PRO A 59 -10.66 31.07 25.92
C PRO A 59 -9.51 31.93 26.48
N ASN A 60 -9.22 33.06 25.81
CA ASN A 60 -8.23 34.06 26.21
C ASN A 60 -6.75 33.62 26.27
N THR A 61 -6.37 32.51 25.62
CA THR A 61 -4.95 32.09 25.55
C THR A 61 -4.52 31.67 24.14
N VAL A 62 -4.10 30.42 23.93
CA VAL A 62 -3.59 29.88 22.68
C VAL A 62 -4.41 28.65 22.30
N SER A 63 -5.10 28.69 21.16
CA SER A 63 -5.84 27.54 20.66
C SER A 63 -4.90 26.57 19.93
N PHE A 64 -5.15 25.28 20.05
CA PHE A 64 -4.37 24.24 19.39
C PHE A 64 -5.23 23.47 18.38
N GLN A 65 -4.59 22.96 17.34
CA GLN A 65 -5.17 21.98 16.44
C GLN A 65 -4.35 20.71 16.45
N TYR A 66 -5.06 19.57 16.51
CA TYR A 66 -4.49 18.23 16.58
C TYR A 66 -4.86 17.45 15.33
N ALA A 67 -3.92 16.64 14.85
CA ALA A 67 -4.16 15.69 13.76
C ALA A 67 -3.58 14.33 14.13
N ALA A 68 -4.19 13.26 13.64
CA ALA A 68 -3.64 11.91 13.80
C ALA A 68 -3.72 11.13 12.49
N TRP A 69 -2.64 10.42 12.16
CA TRP A 69 -2.55 9.60 10.95
C TRP A 69 -1.55 8.45 11.14
N TYR A 70 -1.57 7.51 10.18
CA TYR A 70 -0.54 6.48 10.06
C TYR A 70 0.45 6.84 8.96
N THR A 71 1.74 6.73 9.26
CA THR A 71 2.81 6.84 8.25
C THR A 71 2.77 5.68 7.26
N SER A 72 3.47 5.79 6.13
CA SER A 72 3.59 4.70 5.13
C SER A 72 4.06 3.35 5.68
N THR A 73 4.73 3.32 6.84
CA THR A 73 5.15 2.08 7.51
C THR A 73 4.17 1.61 8.59
N GLY A 74 3.01 2.24 8.70
CA GLY A 74 1.96 1.91 9.67
C GLY A 74 2.19 2.49 11.06
N VAL A 75 3.21 3.33 11.30
CA VAL A 75 3.44 3.94 12.63
C VAL A 75 2.38 5.01 12.89
N ALA A 76 1.74 4.97 14.07
CA ALA A 76 0.77 5.98 14.51
C ALA A 76 1.46 7.30 14.90
N VAL A 77 1.01 8.41 14.31
CA VAL A 77 1.56 9.76 14.54
C VAL A 77 0.48 10.70 15.04
N LEU A 78 0.82 11.53 16.03
CA LEU A 78 0.01 12.65 16.48
C LEU A 78 0.73 13.98 16.15
N GLY A 79 0.05 14.85 15.41
CA GLY A 79 0.44 16.21 15.12
C GLY A 79 -0.27 17.20 16.03
N ARG A 80 0.45 18.27 16.43
CA ARG A 80 -0.10 19.45 17.10
C ARG A 80 0.44 20.69 16.41
N ARG A 81 -0.41 21.69 16.20
CA ARG A 81 0.02 23.04 15.84
C ARG A 81 -0.66 24.09 16.71
N THR A 82 0.05 25.18 16.96
CA THR A 82 -0.50 26.39 17.55
C THR A 82 -1.29 27.15 16.48
N LEU A 83 -2.47 27.65 16.81
CA LEU A 83 -3.26 28.49 15.91
C LEU A 83 -2.96 29.98 16.11
N PRO A 84 -3.20 30.84 15.10
CA PRO A 84 -3.75 30.52 13.78
C PRO A 84 -2.73 29.99 12.75
N SER A 85 -1.42 30.19 12.97
CA SER A 85 -0.38 30.00 11.93
C SER A 85 0.87 29.25 12.38
N GLY A 86 0.83 28.54 13.51
CA GLY A 86 1.96 27.75 14.00
C GLY A 86 2.27 26.54 13.11
N ALA A 87 3.55 26.16 13.09
CA ALA A 87 4.00 24.95 12.40
C ALA A 87 3.50 23.68 13.12
N TRP A 88 3.34 22.60 12.36
CA TRP A 88 3.02 21.28 12.91
C TRP A 88 4.25 20.67 13.59
N SER A 89 4.06 20.25 14.83
CA SER A 89 4.99 19.39 15.58
C SER A 89 4.38 17.99 15.68
N THR A 90 5.19 16.95 15.51
CA THR A 90 4.71 15.57 15.48
C THR A 90 5.39 14.71 16.52
N LEU A 91 4.67 13.72 17.05
CA LEU A 91 5.21 12.63 17.85
C LEU A 91 4.72 11.28 17.34
N GLN A 92 5.51 10.23 17.55
CA GLN A 92 5.14 8.86 17.23
C GLN A 92 4.67 8.14 18.49
N LEU A 93 3.50 7.51 18.42
CA LEU A 93 3.06 6.59 19.47
C LEU A 93 3.77 5.23 19.27
N PRO A 94 4.00 4.45 20.34
CA PRO A 94 4.60 3.13 20.25
C PRO A 94 3.58 2.08 19.75
N HIS A 95 2.90 2.38 18.64
CA HIS A 95 1.90 1.52 18.02
C HIS A 95 2.04 1.53 16.50
N ASN A 96 2.09 0.33 15.93
CA ASN A 96 2.04 0.11 14.50
C ASN A 96 0.71 -0.51 14.13
N LEU A 97 0.15 -0.07 13.00
CA LEU A 97 -1.05 -0.61 12.42
C LEU A 97 -0.94 -2.13 12.23
N SER A 98 -1.87 -2.87 12.84
CA SER A 98 -1.83 -4.33 12.92
C SER A 98 -2.14 -4.99 11.58
N THR A 99 -3.00 -4.38 10.75
CA THR A 99 -3.40 -4.92 9.45
C THR A 99 -3.72 -3.77 8.48
N SER A 100 -3.42 -3.96 7.20
CA SER A 100 -3.79 -3.04 6.12
C SER A 100 -5.31 -3.02 5.90
N ASP A 101 -6.03 -2.35 6.79
CA ASP A 101 -7.48 -2.22 6.79
C ASP A 101 -7.87 -0.76 7.02
N SER A 102 -8.69 -0.17 6.15
CA SER A 102 -9.14 1.22 6.27
C SER A 102 -10.05 1.46 7.48
N HIS A 103 -10.64 0.41 8.05
CA HIS A 103 -11.46 0.49 9.26
C HIS A 103 -10.63 0.73 10.53
N ASN A 104 -9.33 0.42 10.48
CA ASN A 104 -8.41 0.57 11.60
C ASN A 104 -7.95 2.04 11.70
N VAL A 105 -8.86 2.88 12.23
CA VAL A 105 -8.69 4.34 12.32
C VAL A 105 -7.92 4.76 13.58
N ILE A 106 -7.53 6.05 13.64
CA ILE A 106 -7.14 6.73 14.88
C ILE A 106 -8.26 7.69 15.28
N SER A 107 -8.71 7.61 16.53
CA SER A 107 -9.75 8.48 17.09
C SER A 107 -9.17 9.28 18.25
N LEU A 108 -9.37 10.61 18.22
CA LEU A 108 -8.92 11.52 19.26
C LEU A 108 -10.10 12.09 20.03
N GLY A 109 -9.96 12.20 21.34
CA GLY A 109 -10.90 12.91 22.21
C GLY A 109 -10.14 13.75 23.22
N VAL A 110 -10.63 14.94 23.52
CA VAL A 110 -10.07 15.77 24.60
C VAL A 110 -11.10 15.88 25.70
N SER A 111 -10.71 15.47 26.90
CA SER A 111 -11.55 15.57 28.09
C SER A 111 -11.62 17.05 28.53
N PRO A 112 -12.83 17.66 28.57
CA PRO A 112 -12.96 19.04 29.05
C PRO A 112 -12.62 19.19 30.54
N ALA A 113 -12.78 18.11 31.32
CA ALA A 113 -12.60 18.13 32.76
C ALA A 113 -11.13 18.26 33.21
N ASP A 114 -10.19 17.68 32.45
CA ASP A 114 -8.78 17.60 32.84
C ASP A 114 -7.79 17.81 31.69
N GLY A 115 -8.28 18.22 30.51
CA GLY A 115 -7.45 18.55 29.34
C GLY A 115 -6.60 17.39 28.83
N LYS A 116 -6.96 16.13 29.14
CA LYS A 116 -6.27 14.95 28.63
C LYS A 116 -6.67 14.66 27.20
N ILE A 117 -5.69 14.21 26.42
CA ILE A 117 -5.87 13.67 25.07
C ILE A 117 -6.02 12.16 25.19
N HIS A 118 -7.20 11.66 24.82
CA HIS A 118 -7.54 10.25 24.71
C HIS A 118 -7.37 9.80 23.27
N VAL A 119 -6.75 8.63 23.07
CA VAL A 119 -6.43 8.10 21.75
C VAL A 119 -6.88 6.65 21.68
N ALA A 120 -7.74 6.33 20.72
CA ALA A 120 -8.17 4.96 20.42
C ALA A 120 -7.76 4.60 18.98
N LEU A 121 -7.26 3.38 18.79
CA LEU A 121 -6.49 2.99 17.61
C LEU A 121 -6.88 1.59 17.14
N ASP A 122 -6.74 1.38 15.82
CA ASP A 122 -6.45 0.08 15.20
C ASP A 122 -7.41 -1.06 15.56
N CYS A 123 -8.70 -0.88 15.28
CA CYS A 123 -9.68 -1.94 15.46
C CYS A 123 -10.73 -2.02 14.35
N HIS A 124 -10.95 -3.24 13.88
CA HIS A 124 -12.06 -3.63 13.03
C HIS A 124 -12.45 -5.07 13.34
N SER A 125 -13.59 -5.25 14.03
CA SER A 125 -14.03 -6.54 14.57
C SER A 125 -12.93 -7.24 15.38
N THR A 126 -12.06 -6.46 16.02
CA THR A 126 -10.82 -6.90 16.66
C THR A 126 -10.55 -6.07 17.92
N GLN A 127 -9.48 -6.42 18.65
CA GLN A 127 -9.07 -5.73 19.87
C GLN A 127 -8.72 -4.28 19.56
N MET A 128 -9.21 -3.35 20.38
CA MET A 128 -8.85 -1.93 20.31
C MET A 128 -7.63 -1.61 21.17
N PHE A 129 -6.82 -0.66 20.72
CA PHE A 129 -5.64 -0.15 21.42
C PHE A 129 -5.85 1.29 21.87
N TYR A 130 -5.51 1.60 23.12
CA TYR A 130 -5.82 2.87 23.77
C TYR A 130 -4.60 3.46 24.48
N THR A 131 -4.47 4.78 24.46
CA THR A 131 -3.57 5.53 25.35
C THR A 131 -4.19 6.87 25.72
N VAL A 132 -3.66 7.48 26.78
CA VAL A 132 -4.09 8.77 27.29
C VAL A 132 -2.89 9.60 27.71
N SER A 133 -2.96 10.91 27.52
CA SER A 133 -1.93 11.85 27.96
C SER A 133 -1.97 12.14 29.47
N GLU A 134 -0.93 12.80 29.96
CA GLU A 134 -0.98 13.56 31.21
C GLU A 134 -2.06 14.66 31.16
N ALA A 135 -2.50 15.12 32.33
CA ALA A 135 -3.49 16.18 32.46
C ALA A 135 -2.99 17.50 31.84
N ASN A 136 -3.91 18.28 31.28
CA ASN A 136 -3.69 19.57 30.65
C ASN A 136 -2.77 19.57 29.42
N LEU A 137 -2.37 18.42 28.87
CA LEU A 137 -1.53 18.39 27.66
C LEU A 137 -2.24 19.02 26.45
N ALA A 138 -3.57 18.83 26.35
CA ALA A 138 -4.37 19.40 25.26
C ALA A 138 -4.47 20.93 25.34
N THR A 139 -4.33 21.48 26.56
CA THR A 139 -4.63 22.86 26.90
C THR A 139 -3.40 23.66 27.36
N SER A 140 -2.19 23.12 27.16
CA SER A 140 -0.95 23.77 27.60
C SER A 140 0.10 23.83 26.49
N GLY A 141 1.04 24.78 26.65
CA GLY A 141 2.26 24.88 25.84
C GLY A 141 3.33 23.84 26.19
N ASN A 142 2.98 22.77 26.92
CA ASN A 142 3.92 21.72 27.33
C ASN A 142 4.58 21.05 26.12
N SER A 143 5.74 20.43 26.34
CA SER A 143 6.50 19.75 25.29
C SER A 143 5.67 18.65 24.58
N TRP A 144 5.66 18.69 23.25
CA TRP A 144 4.93 17.71 22.42
C TRP A 144 5.79 16.46 22.17
N VAL A 145 5.80 15.54 23.14
CA VAL A 145 6.64 14.33 23.09
C VAL A 145 5.85 13.09 23.52
N ALA A 146 6.21 11.93 22.97
CA ALA A 146 5.48 10.67 23.20
C ALA A 146 5.49 10.20 24.67
N SER A 147 6.52 10.56 25.45
CA SER A 147 6.63 10.21 26.88
C SER A 147 5.58 10.87 27.77
N ARG A 148 4.78 11.80 27.23
CA ARG A 148 3.63 12.43 27.89
C ARG A 148 2.35 11.61 27.78
N PHE A 149 2.39 10.49 27.06
CA PHE A 149 1.32 9.52 26.93
C PHE A 149 1.66 8.25 27.72
N GLY A 150 0.65 7.62 28.28
CA GLY A 150 0.79 6.32 28.94
C GLY A 150 1.13 5.20 27.95
N ALA A 151 1.50 4.04 28.49
CA ALA A 151 1.64 2.83 27.69
C ALA A 151 0.34 2.49 26.97
N ILE A 152 0.45 1.86 25.79
CA ILE A 152 -0.70 1.40 25.03
C ILE A 152 -1.35 0.25 25.79
N THR A 153 -2.66 0.35 26.04
CA THR A 153 -3.50 -0.66 26.70
C THR A 153 -4.57 -1.17 25.76
N THR A 154 -5.25 -2.25 26.14
CA THR A 154 -6.39 -2.84 25.42
C THR A 154 -7.75 -2.53 26.08
N THR A 155 -7.73 -1.65 27.08
CA THR A 155 -8.86 -1.21 27.91
C THR A 155 -8.92 0.31 27.97
N LEU A 156 -10.11 0.86 28.22
CA LEU A 156 -10.27 2.30 28.46
C LEU A 156 -9.88 2.62 29.92
N GLY A 157 -8.60 2.89 30.15
CA GLY A 157 -8.07 2.90 31.51
C GLY A 157 -8.29 1.53 32.16
N ASN A 158 -9.05 1.48 33.27
CA ASN A 158 -9.39 0.23 33.95
C ASN A 158 -10.66 -0.46 33.41
N LEU A 159 -11.39 0.17 32.48
CA LEU A 159 -12.63 -0.37 31.96
C LEU A 159 -12.39 -1.37 30.82
N ASN A 160 -12.79 -2.62 31.03
CA ASN A 160 -12.82 -3.64 29.99
C ASN A 160 -14.05 -3.45 29.09
N ILE A 161 -13.83 -3.29 27.79
CA ILE A 161 -14.87 -3.08 26.78
C ILE A 161 -15.03 -4.27 25.82
N GLY A 162 -14.33 -5.37 26.06
CA GLY A 162 -14.29 -6.54 25.19
C GLY A 162 -13.21 -6.46 24.10
N THR A 163 -13.15 -7.50 23.27
CA THR A 163 -12.06 -7.73 22.29
C THR A 163 -12.51 -7.65 20.83
N VAL A 164 -13.80 -7.40 20.57
CA VAL A 164 -14.38 -7.35 19.22
C VAL A 164 -15.00 -5.98 19.03
N ILE A 165 -14.19 -5.02 18.58
CA ILE A 165 -14.53 -3.60 18.53
C ILE A 165 -14.36 -3.05 17.12
N THR A 166 -15.23 -2.13 16.71
CA THR A 166 -15.10 -1.34 15.47
C THR A 166 -15.56 0.10 15.71
N TYR A 167 -15.00 1.05 14.97
CA TYR A 167 -15.41 2.46 14.92
C TYR A 167 -15.35 3.21 16.27
N PRO A 168 -14.16 3.34 16.88
CA PRO A 168 -14.00 4.11 18.10
C PRO A 168 -14.25 5.60 17.83
N GLN A 169 -15.10 6.25 18.63
CA GLN A 169 -15.39 7.68 18.50
C GLN A 169 -15.47 8.34 19.88
N PHE A 170 -14.82 9.50 20.00
CA PHE A 170 -14.97 10.36 21.17
C PHE A 170 -15.95 11.49 20.89
N VAL A 171 -16.82 11.78 21.86
CA VAL A 171 -17.82 12.84 21.77
C VAL A 171 -17.86 13.61 23.09
N VAL A 172 -17.86 14.93 23.03
CA VAL A 172 -18.08 15.78 24.21
C VAL A 172 -19.58 16.04 24.34
N THR A 173 -20.13 15.80 25.53
CA THR A 173 -21.56 16.03 25.81
C THR A 173 -21.82 17.50 26.15
N PRO A 174 -23.09 17.98 26.07
CA PRO A 174 -23.44 19.34 26.51
C PRO A 174 -23.11 19.63 27.99
N ASN A 175 -23.01 18.59 28.81
CA ASN A 175 -22.60 18.71 30.22
C ASN A 175 -21.07 18.69 30.40
N ASN A 176 -20.30 18.82 29.31
CA ASN A 176 -18.83 18.78 29.29
C ASN A 176 -18.20 17.45 29.77
N ASN A 177 -18.95 16.34 29.70
CA ASN A 177 -18.37 15.01 29.87
C ASN A 177 -17.79 14.49 28.55
N LEU A 178 -16.74 13.67 28.62
CA LEU A 178 -16.24 12.95 27.45
C LEU A 178 -16.86 11.56 27.39
N GLN A 179 -17.43 11.19 26.26
CA GLN A 179 -17.97 9.86 26.00
C GLN A 179 -17.21 9.14 24.91
N PHE A 180 -17.21 7.82 24.99
CA PHE A 180 -16.62 6.92 24.02
C PHE A 180 -17.68 5.98 23.45
N VAL A 181 -17.89 6.10 22.14
CA VAL A 181 -18.83 5.31 21.35
C VAL A 181 -18.04 4.27 20.57
N PHE A 182 -18.51 3.03 20.58
CA PHE A 182 -17.90 1.95 19.81
C PHE A 182 -18.93 0.88 19.44
N ARG A 183 -18.70 0.16 18.33
CA ARG A 183 -19.49 -1.02 18.00
C ARG A 183 -18.81 -2.26 18.57
N SER A 184 -19.52 -2.97 19.44
CA SER A 184 -19.17 -4.34 19.83
C SER A 184 -19.72 -5.33 18.81
N GLY A 185 -18.95 -6.37 18.49
CA GLY A 185 -19.33 -7.37 17.48
C GLY A 185 -18.89 -7.00 16.06
N VAL A 186 -19.52 -7.61 15.06
CA VAL A 186 -19.06 -7.60 13.65
C VAL A 186 -20.03 -6.84 12.74
N SER A 187 -19.63 -6.60 11.49
CA SER A 187 -20.54 -6.00 10.51
C SER A 187 -21.81 -6.82 10.33
N GLY A 188 -22.96 -6.15 10.28
CA GLY A 188 -24.28 -6.78 10.27
C GLY A 188 -24.76 -7.35 11.60
N ASN A 189 -23.86 -7.64 12.56
CA ASN A 189 -24.23 -8.25 13.84
C ASN A 189 -23.44 -7.60 14.98
N GLY A 190 -23.69 -6.32 15.20
CA GLY A 190 -23.01 -5.54 16.22
C GLY A 190 -23.98 -4.71 17.05
N ALA A 191 -23.68 -4.57 18.33
CA ALA A 191 -24.36 -3.68 19.25
C ALA A 191 -23.47 -2.47 19.52
N THR A 192 -24.04 -1.28 19.43
CA THR A 192 -23.29 -0.06 19.74
C THR A 192 -23.34 0.19 21.24
N GLN A 193 -22.17 0.42 21.82
CA GLN A 193 -21.89 0.56 23.24
C GLN A 193 -21.45 1.99 23.54
N LEU A 194 -21.68 2.40 24.79
CA LEU A 194 -21.32 3.71 25.28
C LEU A 194 -20.55 3.60 26.61
N ALA A 195 -19.45 4.32 26.71
CA ALA A 195 -18.73 4.57 27.96
C ALA A 195 -18.61 6.07 28.21
N GLU A 196 -18.54 6.47 29.48
CA GLU A 196 -18.41 7.86 29.90
C GLU A 196 -17.18 8.04 30.79
N TYR A 197 -16.47 9.14 30.58
CA TYR A 197 -15.33 9.58 31.37
C TYR A 197 -15.77 10.65 32.35
N SER A 198 -15.60 10.38 33.65
CA SER A 198 -15.90 11.31 34.72
C SER A 198 -14.97 11.08 35.91
N GLY A 199 -14.51 12.16 36.55
CA GLY A 199 -13.63 12.08 37.72
C GLY A 199 -12.35 11.28 37.48
N GLY A 200 -11.78 11.36 36.27
CA GLY A 200 -10.56 10.65 35.92
C GLY A 200 -10.74 9.18 35.50
N THR A 201 -11.97 8.66 35.52
CA THR A 201 -12.27 7.23 35.34
C THR A 201 -13.30 7.00 34.23
N TRP A 202 -13.13 5.91 33.48
CA TRP A 202 -14.12 5.44 32.51
C TRP A 202 -15.12 4.49 33.17
N THR A 203 -16.41 4.72 32.92
CA THR A 203 -17.51 3.84 33.35
C THR A 203 -18.35 3.41 32.16
N ASN A 204 -18.79 2.14 32.15
CA ASN A 204 -19.69 1.65 31.11
C ASN A 204 -21.10 2.20 31.34
N VAL A 205 -21.68 2.85 30.32
CA VAL A 205 -23.06 3.34 30.33
C VAL A 205 -24.02 2.26 29.82
N GLY A 206 -23.56 1.42 28.88
CA GLY A 206 -24.28 0.25 28.37
C GLY A 206 -24.54 0.28 26.86
N SER A 207 -25.21 -0.76 26.36
CA SER A 207 -25.65 -0.85 24.97
C SER A 207 -26.86 0.05 24.74
N TRP A 208 -26.86 0.79 23.63
CA TRP A 208 -27.94 1.73 23.31
C TRP A 208 -28.84 1.29 22.14
N ALA A 209 -28.38 0.32 21.35
CA ALA A 209 -28.99 -0.15 20.11
C ALA A 209 -28.61 -1.61 19.92
N SER A 210 -29.63 -2.42 19.67
CA SER A 210 -29.48 -3.86 19.54
C SER A 210 -29.30 -4.27 18.09
N ALA A 211 -28.53 -5.33 17.86
CA ALA A 211 -28.51 -6.04 16.58
C ALA A 211 -29.81 -6.85 16.34
N THR A 212 -30.67 -6.98 17.36
CA THR A 212 -31.88 -7.80 17.31
C THR A 212 -33.04 -7.14 16.55
N GLY A 213 -33.93 -7.98 16.06
CA GLY A 213 -35.13 -7.58 15.32
C GLY A 213 -35.01 -7.89 13.83
N THR A 214 -36.18 -7.95 13.17
CA THR A 214 -36.31 -8.34 11.77
C THR A 214 -36.95 -7.20 11.02
N TYR A 215 -36.34 -6.78 9.91
CA TYR A 215 -37.01 -5.87 8.97
C TYR A 215 -37.16 -6.53 7.61
N THR A 216 -38.35 -6.37 7.05
CA THR A 216 -38.77 -6.87 5.75
C THR A 216 -39.01 -5.67 4.85
N ALA A 217 -38.24 -5.58 3.76
CA ALA A 217 -38.41 -4.55 2.75
C ALA A 217 -39.76 -4.72 2.02
N PRO A 218 -40.29 -3.66 1.38
CA PRO A 218 -41.49 -3.76 0.54
C PRO A 218 -41.39 -4.81 -0.58
N SER A 219 -40.17 -5.13 -1.02
CA SER A 219 -39.88 -6.21 -1.97
C SER A 219 -40.02 -7.63 -1.39
N GLY A 220 -40.33 -7.76 -0.10
CA GLY A 220 -40.44 -9.03 0.64
C GLY A 220 -39.10 -9.53 1.22
N VAL A 221 -37.98 -8.88 0.91
CA VAL A 221 -36.66 -9.27 1.40
C VAL A 221 -36.57 -9.01 2.90
N THR A 222 -36.29 -10.07 3.67
CA THR A 222 -36.18 -10.00 5.13
C THR A 222 -34.74 -10.10 5.58
N SER A 223 -34.31 -9.19 6.45
CA SER A 223 -32.97 -9.20 7.06
C SER A 223 -33.08 -9.24 8.59
N THR A 224 -32.13 -9.89 9.25
CA THR A 224 -32.03 -10.01 10.72
C THR A 224 -30.79 -9.30 11.29
N LEU A 225 -30.05 -8.56 10.46
CA LEU A 225 -28.76 -7.91 10.74
C LEU A 225 -28.86 -6.37 10.78
N ARG A 226 -28.55 -5.67 11.89
CA ARG A 226 -28.87 -4.22 12.05
C ARG A 226 -27.75 -3.39 12.69
N ASN A 227 -27.74 -2.08 12.43
CA ASN A 227 -26.89 -1.05 13.08
C ASN A 227 -27.67 0.28 13.21
N LEU A 228 -27.47 1.06 14.29
CA LEU A 228 -28.10 2.39 14.54
C LEU A 228 -27.16 3.36 15.33
N TYR A 229 -27.41 4.69 15.29
CA TYR A 229 -26.53 5.79 15.79
C TYR A 229 -27.21 6.81 16.77
N ILE A 230 -26.37 7.63 17.46
CA ILE A 230 -26.43 8.58 18.64
C ILE A 230 -27.71 9.46 18.89
N HIS A 231 -28.22 9.86 20.11
CA HIS A 231 -27.77 9.95 21.54
C HIS A 231 -28.92 9.81 22.61
N GLY A 232 -28.62 9.28 23.83
CA GLY A 232 -29.43 9.47 25.06
C GLY A 232 -29.39 8.30 26.08
N ARG A 233 -29.58 8.55 27.39
CA ARG A 233 -29.92 7.47 28.37
C ARG A 233 -31.36 7.02 28.17
N THR A 234 -32.24 8.00 27.97
CA THR A 234 -33.62 7.84 27.51
C THR A 234 -33.71 8.41 26.10
N TRP A 235 -34.51 7.78 25.25
CA TRP A 235 -34.63 8.09 23.84
C TRP A 235 -36.03 8.56 23.53
N PHE A 236 -36.14 9.60 22.72
CA PHE A 236 -37.41 10.16 22.31
C PHE A 236 -37.57 10.11 20.80
N ASN A 237 -38.76 9.79 20.33
CA ASN A 237 -39.09 9.91 18.91
C ASN A 237 -39.37 11.37 18.53
N SER A 238 -39.63 11.62 17.24
CA SER A 238 -39.93 12.96 16.72
C SER A 238 -41.18 13.61 17.33
N ALA A 239 -42.08 12.83 17.92
CA ALA A 239 -43.27 13.30 18.64
C ALA A 239 -42.99 13.61 20.13
N GLY A 240 -41.74 13.46 20.59
CA GLY A 240 -41.36 13.72 21.98
C GLY A 240 -41.81 12.62 22.95
N ALA A 241 -42.20 11.43 22.46
CA ALA A 241 -42.50 10.28 23.30
C ALA A 241 -41.23 9.49 23.60
N GLN A 242 -41.02 9.08 24.85
CA GLN A 242 -39.90 8.23 25.22
C GLN A 242 -40.12 6.81 24.65
N ILE A 243 -39.16 6.32 23.86
CA ILE A 243 -39.26 5.05 23.12
C ILE A 243 -38.24 3.98 23.56
N ALA A 244 -37.18 4.39 24.26
CA ALA A 244 -36.15 3.45 24.72
C ALA A 244 -35.35 4.01 25.92
N THR A 245 -34.66 3.10 26.61
CA THR A 245 -33.69 3.39 27.68
C THR A 245 -32.46 2.51 27.49
N SER A 246 -31.29 3.12 27.34
CA SER A 246 -30.02 2.40 27.14
C SER A 246 -29.74 1.42 28.29
N GLY A 247 -29.24 0.22 27.96
CA GLY A 247 -28.95 -0.85 28.91
C GLY A 247 -30.14 -1.69 29.37
N THR A 248 -31.38 -1.18 29.32
CA THR A 248 -32.58 -1.91 29.77
C THR A 248 -33.57 -2.21 28.64
N ASN A 249 -33.92 -1.21 27.84
CA ASN A 249 -34.85 -1.34 26.70
C ASN A 249 -34.29 -0.56 25.51
N PRO A 250 -33.27 -1.09 24.79
CA PRO A 250 -32.62 -0.37 23.70
C PRO A 250 -33.53 -0.25 22.47
N VAL A 251 -33.25 0.73 21.60
CA VAL A 251 -33.93 0.89 20.32
C VAL A 251 -33.64 -0.34 19.43
N ASN A 252 -34.68 -0.85 18.78
CA ASN A 252 -34.59 -1.87 17.73
C ASN A 252 -35.51 -1.51 16.56
N VAL A 253 -35.50 -2.30 15.48
CA VAL A 253 -36.25 -1.99 14.25
C VAL A 253 -37.77 -1.97 14.41
N ASN A 254 -38.31 -2.60 15.46
CA ASN A 254 -39.73 -2.62 15.75
C ASN A 254 -40.14 -1.48 16.72
N THR A 255 -39.19 -0.66 17.19
CA THR A 255 -39.50 0.47 18.07
C THR A 255 -40.36 1.49 17.30
N ALA A 256 -41.54 1.81 17.82
CA ALA A 256 -42.48 2.69 17.14
C ALA A 256 -41.96 4.13 17.02
N GLY A 257 -42.22 4.77 15.87
CA GLY A 257 -41.92 6.19 15.66
C GLY A 257 -40.47 6.53 15.32
N ILE A 258 -39.65 5.56 14.91
CA ILE A 258 -38.21 5.78 14.58
C ILE A 258 -37.92 6.05 13.10
N ILE A 259 -38.92 5.90 12.22
CA ILE A 259 -38.74 6.06 10.77
C ILE A 259 -38.93 7.52 10.38
N VAL A 260 -37.88 8.15 9.86
CA VAL A 260 -37.87 9.55 9.39
C VAL A 260 -38.12 9.62 7.87
N ASP A 261 -37.43 8.77 7.11
CA ASP A 261 -37.50 8.70 5.66
C ASP A 261 -37.50 7.23 5.27
N SER A 262 -38.58 6.76 4.65
CA SER A 262 -38.71 5.37 4.24
C SER A 262 -38.05 5.19 2.89
N LEU A 263 -36.99 4.39 2.84
CA LEU A 263 -36.28 4.02 1.63
C LEU A 263 -36.03 2.51 1.65
N ASP A 264 -36.28 1.85 0.53
CA ASP A 264 -35.96 0.42 0.38
C ASP A 264 -34.48 0.21 0.04
N ALA A 265 -34.09 -1.07 -0.05
CA ALA A 265 -32.71 -1.47 -0.28
C ALA A 265 -32.22 -1.24 -1.73
N ASP A 266 -33.14 -0.98 -2.66
CA ASP A 266 -32.86 -0.97 -4.10
C ASP A 266 -32.20 0.33 -4.57
N HIS A 267 -32.00 1.29 -3.67
CA HIS A 267 -31.51 2.62 -3.99
C HIS A 267 -30.02 2.86 -3.69
N GLY A 268 -29.26 1.85 -3.27
CA GLY A 268 -27.82 2.03 -2.99
C GLY A 268 -27.54 3.09 -1.91
N LEU A 269 -28.37 3.11 -0.86
CA LEU A 269 -28.25 4.04 0.26
C LEU A 269 -26.88 3.92 0.94
N MET A 270 -26.23 5.07 1.18
CA MET A 270 -24.99 5.12 1.93
C MET A 270 -25.24 5.08 3.44
N ASN A 271 -24.50 4.23 4.13
CA ASN A 271 -24.42 4.22 5.58
C ASN A 271 -23.32 5.14 6.12
N GLN A 272 -23.43 5.53 7.40
CA GLN A 272 -22.38 6.24 8.14
C GLN A 272 -21.98 7.60 7.52
N GLU A 273 -22.94 8.36 7.02
CA GLU A 273 -22.70 9.76 6.62
C GLU A 273 -22.64 10.68 7.84
N SER A 274 -23.41 11.76 7.89
CA SER A 274 -23.23 12.75 8.94
C SER A 274 -24.50 13.52 9.26
N GLN A 275 -24.53 14.04 10.48
CA GLN A 275 -25.60 14.85 11.01
C GLN A 275 -25.02 15.97 11.87
N THR A 276 -25.83 17.00 12.11
CA THR A 276 -25.52 18.15 12.95
C THR A 276 -26.82 18.72 13.52
N VAL A 277 -26.72 19.75 14.36
CA VAL A 277 -27.88 20.48 14.87
C VAL A 277 -27.70 21.97 14.58
N ASP A 278 -28.79 22.66 14.32
CA ASP A 278 -28.79 24.11 14.20
C ASP A 278 -28.76 24.78 15.58
N SER A 279 -28.69 26.11 15.61
CA SER A 279 -28.69 26.92 16.83
C SER A 279 -29.93 26.71 17.72
N ALA A 280 -31.03 26.22 17.16
CA ALA A 280 -32.26 25.87 17.88
C ALA A 280 -32.28 24.40 18.37
N GLY A 281 -31.21 23.64 18.15
CA GLY A 281 -31.13 22.23 18.50
C GLY A 281 -31.92 21.31 17.57
N LEU A 282 -32.34 21.80 16.40
CA LEU A 282 -33.07 21.00 15.41
C LEU A 282 -32.10 20.13 14.60
N ILE A 283 -32.53 18.92 14.29
CA ILE A 283 -31.67 17.90 13.66
C ILE A 283 -31.54 18.19 12.16
N HIS A 284 -30.32 18.08 11.66
CA HIS A 284 -29.99 18.06 10.24
C HIS A 284 -29.13 16.86 9.91
N ALA A 285 -29.45 16.16 8.82
CA ALA A 285 -28.69 15.00 8.34
C ALA A 285 -28.45 15.09 6.83
N ILE A 286 -27.33 14.53 6.40
CA ILE A 286 -27.08 14.23 5.00
C ILE A 286 -27.16 12.73 4.80
N ILE A 287 -27.99 12.33 3.85
CA ILE A 287 -28.01 10.98 3.28
C ILE A 287 -27.79 11.08 1.78
N SER A 288 -27.38 9.98 1.17
CA SER A 288 -27.17 9.93 -0.27
C SER A 288 -27.47 8.54 -0.81
N TYR A 289 -28.21 8.52 -1.91
CA TYR A 289 -28.65 7.31 -2.58
C TYR A 289 -28.87 7.61 -4.06
N VAL A 290 -29.17 6.58 -4.85
CA VAL A 290 -29.53 6.68 -6.26
C VAL A 290 -31.04 6.87 -6.39
N PRO A 291 -31.51 8.05 -6.81
CA PRO A 291 -32.94 8.32 -6.94
C PRO A 291 -33.61 7.40 -7.97
N GLY A 292 -34.85 6.96 -7.67
CA GLY A 292 -35.65 6.08 -8.54
C GLY A 292 -35.80 6.56 -9.99
N ARG A 293 -35.72 7.88 -10.22
CA ARG A 293 -35.77 8.47 -11.57
C ARG A 293 -34.57 8.10 -12.46
N PHE A 294 -33.48 7.58 -11.91
CA PHE A 294 -32.34 7.07 -12.68
C PHE A 294 -32.39 5.55 -12.83
N THR A 295 -32.63 4.82 -11.74
CA THR A 295 -32.89 3.38 -11.75
C THR A 295 -33.79 3.00 -10.59
N GLN A 296 -34.66 2.01 -10.81
CA GLN A 296 -35.52 1.44 -9.78
C GLN A 296 -34.78 0.43 -8.89
N CYS A 297 -33.68 -0.16 -9.38
CA CYS A 297 -32.84 -1.05 -8.60
C CYS A 297 -31.37 -0.85 -8.98
N VAL A 298 -30.55 -0.53 -7.99
CA VAL A 298 -29.09 -0.45 -8.10
C VAL A 298 -28.56 -1.88 -8.15
N THR A 299 -28.14 -2.29 -9.35
CA THR A 299 -27.62 -3.65 -9.58
C THR A 299 -26.10 -3.69 -9.48
N ASN A 300 -25.42 -2.55 -9.65
CA ASN A 300 -23.99 -2.43 -9.46
C ASN A 300 -23.66 -1.14 -8.67
N TYR A 301 -23.42 -1.30 -7.38
CA TYR A 301 -23.15 -0.20 -6.45
C TYR A 301 -21.97 0.68 -6.89
N GLU A 302 -20.88 0.07 -7.37
CA GLU A 302 -19.64 0.76 -7.70
C GLU A 302 -19.73 1.59 -8.99
N THR A 303 -20.66 1.25 -9.90
CA THR A 303 -20.87 2.02 -11.14
C THR A 303 -22.03 2.98 -11.03
N ASP A 304 -23.15 2.52 -10.47
CA ASP A 304 -24.41 3.25 -10.50
C ASP A 304 -24.39 4.41 -9.53
N ARG A 305 -23.72 4.25 -8.37
CA ARG A 305 -23.66 5.30 -7.36
C ARG A 305 -22.81 6.49 -7.83
N PRO A 306 -21.57 6.32 -8.37
CA PRO A 306 -20.86 7.44 -8.97
C PRO A 306 -21.61 8.12 -10.12
N ALA A 307 -22.34 7.37 -10.94
CA ALA A 307 -23.11 7.94 -12.05
C ALA A 307 -24.34 8.75 -11.59
N PHE A 308 -25.09 8.22 -10.63
CA PHE A 308 -26.48 8.66 -10.40
C PHE A 308 -26.78 9.15 -8.98
N ALA A 309 -25.93 8.88 -7.99
CA ALA A 309 -26.27 9.24 -6.61
C ALA A 309 -26.36 10.75 -6.38
N ARG A 310 -27.28 11.14 -5.50
CA ARG A 310 -27.53 12.52 -5.07
C ARG A 310 -27.50 12.60 -3.55
N PRO A 311 -26.93 13.67 -2.96
CA PRO A 311 -27.10 13.96 -1.55
C PRO A 311 -28.47 14.59 -1.29
N PHE A 312 -29.01 14.32 -0.12
CA PHE A 312 -30.27 14.84 0.39
C PHE A 312 -30.05 15.43 1.76
N HIS A 313 -30.51 16.67 1.94
CA HIS A 313 -30.56 17.35 3.23
C HIS A 313 -31.89 17.07 3.90
N LEU A 314 -31.84 16.36 5.02
CA LEU A 314 -32.99 16.11 5.87
C LEU A 314 -32.89 17.06 7.06
N TYR A 315 -33.94 17.80 7.35
CA TYR A 315 -33.97 18.71 8.49
C TYR A 315 -35.29 18.67 9.22
N ARG A 316 -35.22 18.78 10.55
CA ARG A 316 -36.37 18.74 11.45
C ARG A 316 -36.90 20.16 11.67
N SER A 317 -38.20 20.32 11.57
CA SER A 317 -38.91 21.54 11.98
C SER A 317 -39.26 21.48 13.47
N ALA A 318 -39.55 22.64 14.08
CA ALA A 318 -39.90 22.73 15.50
C ALA A 318 -41.15 21.89 15.90
N ASN A 319 -42.05 21.64 14.95
CA ASN A 319 -43.23 20.78 15.15
C ASN A 319 -42.92 19.27 15.11
N GLY A 320 -41.64 18.89 14.92
CA GLY A 320 -41.20 17.51 14.87
C GLY A 320 -41.19 16.88 13.47
N SER A 321 -41.76 17.53 12.45
CA SER A 321 -41.76 17.02 11.07
C SER A 321 -40.39 17.16 10.42
N PHE A 322 -40.00 16.18 9.60
CA PHE A 322 -38.80 16.25 8.77
C PHE A 322 -39.14 16.69 7.35
N THR A 323 -38.29 17.55 6.79
CA THR A 323 -38.28 17.91 5.37
C THR A 323 -37.04 17.33 4.73
N LYS A 324 -37.18 16.80 3.52
CA LYS A 324 -36.10 16.23 2.71
C LYS A 324 -35.96 17.04 1.43
N VAL A 325 -34.77 17.57 1.19
CA VAL A 325 -34.43 18.37 0.01
C VAL A 325 -33.27 17.71 -0.73
N GLU A 326 -33.41 17.51 -2.03
CA GLU A 326 -32.28 17.06 -2.85
C GLU A 326 -31.30 18.21 -3.08
N ILE A 327 -30.03 17.95 -2.83
CA ILE A 327 -28.95 18.87 -3.17
C ILE A 327 -28.62 18.66 -4.66
N PRO A 328 -28.64 19.72 -5.50
CA PRO A 328 -28.62 19.60 -6.96
C PRO A 328 -27.24 19.25 -7.56
N PHE A 329 -26.44 18.45 -6.88
CA PHE A 329 -25.10 18.05 -7.29
C PHE A 329 -24.91 16.53 -7.16
N ALA A 330 -24.24 15.92 -8.13
CA ALA A 330 -23.94 14.49 -8.10
C ALA A 330 -22.82 14.15 -7.10
N ILE A 331 -22.93 13.01 -6.40
CA ILE A 331 -21.89 12.53 -5.49
C ILE A 331 -20.63 12.11 -6.26
N GLN A 332 -20.74 11.57 -7.48
CA GLN A 332 -19.59 11.16 -8.32
C GLN A 332 -18.65 10.16 -7.64
N SER A 333 -19.13 9.46 -6.61
CA SER A 333 -18.29 8.61 -5.77
C SER A 333 -19.15 7.61 -4.98
N VAL A 334 -18.52 6.53 -4.54
CA VAL A 334 -19.03 5.67 -3.47
C VAL A 334 -18.70 6.21 -2.08
N GLY A 335 -18.06 7.38 -1.98
CA GLY A 335 -17.74 8.01 -0.70
C GLY A 335 -18.93 8.66 0.00
N ARG A 336 -18.68 9.09 1.23
CA ARG A 336 -19.62 9.73 2.15
C ARG A 336 -19.50 11.25 2.15
N SER A 337 -20.57 11.93 2.55
CA SER A 337 -20.62 13.38 2.70
C SER A 337 -20.63 13.79 4.17
N GLN A 338 -20.02 14.94 4.46
CA GLN A 338 -19.96 15.52 5.80
C GLN A 338 -20.75 16.84 5.87
N ILE A 339 -21.62 17.02 6.86
CA ILE A 339 -22.37 18.28 7.12
C ILE A 339 -21.83 19.00 8.36
N VAL A 340 -21.70 20.32 8.23
CA VAL A 340 -21.45 21.27 9.34
C VAL A 340 -22.27 22.55 9.11
N MET A 341 -22.47 23.32 10.18
CA MET A 341 -23.13 24.63 10.13
C MET A 341 -22.27 25.71 10.77
N ASP A 342 -22.38 26.93 10.25
CA ASP A 342 -21.82 28.12 10.89
C ASP A 342 -22.77 28.70 11.94
N ASN A 343 -22.33 29.77 12.62
CA ASN A 343 -23.09 30.43 13.68
C ASN A 343 -24.41 31.08 13.20
N ASN A 344 -24.63 31.18 11.88
CA ASN A 344 -25.86 31.71 11.28
C ASN A 344 -26.77 30.59 10.73
N ASP A 345 -26.50 29.34 11.09
CA ASP A 345 -27.18 28.14 10.60
C ASP A 345 -27.09 27.95 9.07
N ASN A 346 -26.09 28.57 8.41
CA ASN A 346 -25.83 28.22 7.02
C ASN A 346 -25.15 26.86 6.95
N VAL A 347 -25.50 26.09 5.93
CA VAL A 347 -25.08 24.70 5.79
C VAL A 347 -23.90 24.59 4.85
N TYR A 348 -22.92 23.77 5.23
CA TYR A 348 -21.79 23.38 4.42
C TYR A 348 -21.76 21.85 4.31
N VAL A 349 -21.96 21.34 3.10
CA VAL A 349 -21.87 19.91 2.78
C VAL A 349 -20.58 19.67 2.03
N VAL A 350 -19.65 18.94 2.68
CA VAL A 350 -18.39 18.56 2.07
C VAL A 350 -18.53 17.14 1.51
N MET A 351 -18.59 17.08 0.18
CA MET A 351 -18.71 15.88 -0.63
C MET A 351 -17.32 15.32 -1.00
N PRO A 352 -17.25 14.07 -1.51
CA PRO A 352 -16.01 13.48 -2.02
C PRO A 352 -15.27 14.38 -3.02
N PHE A 353 -13.94 14.24 -3.04
CA PHE A 353 -12.98 15.07 -3.78
C PHE A 353 -12.86 16.52 -3.28
N LEU A 354 -13.20 16.76 -2.01
CA LEU A 354 -13.23 18.09 -1.40
C LEU A 354 -14.09 19.07 -2.23
N ARG A 355 -15.34 18.68 -2.50
CA ARG A 355 -16.34 19.57 -3.11
C ARG A 355 -17.24 20.09 -2.00
N ILE A 356 -17.25 21.40 -1.80
CA ILE A 356 -18.04 22.06 -0.75
C ILE A 356 -19.26 22.69 -1.41
N ALA A 357 -20.45 22.20 -1.05
CA ALA A 357 -21.72 22.82 -1.38
C ALA A 357 -22.25 23.61 -0.18
N THR A 358 -22.81 24.79 -0.40
CA THR A 358 -23.34 25.66 0.65
C THR A 358 -24.77 26.09 0.36
N ALA A 359 -25.55 26.33 1.42
CA ALA A 359 -26.89 26.90 1.36
C ALA A 359 -27.14 27.78 2.59
N SER A 360 -27.88 28.86 2.42
CA SER A 360 -28.14 29.84 3.48
C SER A 360 -29.36 29.47 4.33
N LYS A 361 -29.33 29.80 5.63
CA LYS A 361 -30.53 29.74 6.48
C LYS A 361 -31.61 30.69 5.98
N ALA A 362 -31.22 31.85 5.45
CA ALA A 362 -32.11 32.90 4.95
C ALA A 362 -33.00 32.43 3.80
N SER A 363 -32.51 31.53 2.94
CA SER A 363 -33.29 30.91 1.86
C SER A 363 -34.15 29.71 2.32
N GLY A 364 -34.06 29.31 3.59
CA GLY A 364 -34.55 28.02 4.05
C GLY A 364 -33.76 26.84 3.46
N TRP A 365 -32.46 27.03 3.20
CA TRP A 365 -31.55 26.06 2.58
C TRP A 365 -31.97 25.60 1.18
N THR A 366 -32.47 26.53 0.36
CA THR A 366 -32.94 26.26 -1.01
C THR A 366 -31.99 26.77 -2.10
N ASP A 367 -31.03 27.62 -1.75
CA ASP A 367 -30.12 28.35 -2.65
C ASP A 367 -28.77 27.64 -2.88
N TRP A 368 -28.76 26.32 -2.99
CA TRP A 368 -27.55 25.50 -3.05
C TRP A 368 -26.55 25.94 -4.15
N THR A 369 -25.29 26.16 -3.76
CA THR A 369 -24.18 26.44 -4.68
C THR A 369 -22.94 25.62 -4.34
N VAL A 370 -22.10 25.30 -5.33
CA VAL A 370 -20.78 24.70 -5.08
C VAL A 370 -19.80 25.84 -4.81
N ALA A 371 -19.49 26.08 -3.53
CA ALA A 371 -18.57 27.12 -3.09
C ALA A 371 -17.09 26.76 -3.31
N TYR A 372 -16.75 25.47 -3.38
CA TYR A 372 -15.38 25.02 -3.67
C TYR A 372 -15.39 23.65 -4.36
N ASN A 373 -14.47 23.43 -5.30
CA ASN A 373 -14.37 22.16 -6.02
C ASN A 373 -12.90 21.73 -6.21
N GLY A 374 -12.45 20.82 -5.33
CA GLY A 374 -11.10 20.27 -5.34
C GLY A 374 -10.67 19.73 -6.70
N THR A 375 -11.55 19.00 -7.40
CA THR A 375 -11.28 18.44 -8.73
C THR A 375 -10.93 19.53 -9.75
N THR A 376 -11.71 20.61 -9.81
CA THR A 376 -11.47 21.71 -10.77
C THR A 376 -10.22 22.53 -10.44
N THR A 377 -9.84 22.56 -9.16
CA THR A 377 -8.60 23.22 -8.72
C THR A 377 -7.35 22.36 -8.94
N GLY A 378 -7.48 21.15 -9.48
CA GLY A 378 -6.36 20.21 -9.66
C GLY A 378 -5.91 19.53 -8.35
N LEU A 379 -6.70 19.66 -7.28
CA LEU A 379 -6.48 18.99 -6.02
C LEU A 379 -6.85 17.51 -6.20
N ASN A 380 -5.86 16.67 -6.49
CA ASN A 380 -6.04 15.23 -6.74
C ASN A 380 -6.37 14.45 -5.46
N VAL A 381 -7.41 14.87 -4.74
CA VAL A 381 -7.87 14.28 -3.48
C VAL A 381 -8.49 12.91 -3.73
N PHE A 382 -8.21 11.95 -2.85
CA PHE A 382 -8.88 10.65 -2.86
C PHE A 382 -9.21 10.21 -1.43
N GLY A 383 -10.02 9.17 -1.32
CA GLY A 383 -10.46 8.63 -0.04
C GLY A 383 -11.46 9.56 0.66
N GLU A 384 -11.67 9.28 1.94
CA GLU A 384 -12.61 10.03 2.77
C GLU A 384 -11.93 11.21 3.46
N ILE A 385 -12.74 12.25 3.65
CA ILE A 385 -12.32 13.48 4.29
C ILE A 385 -12.81 13.52 5.73
N THR A 386 -12.07 14.23 6.58
CA THR A 386 -12.44 14.49 7.97
C THR A 386 -12.50 15.99 8.21
N LEU A 387 -13.56 16.42 8.90
CA LEU A 387 -13.81 17.83 9.22
C LEU A 387 -13.48 18.12 10.67
N ASP A 388 -12.88 19.28 10.89
CA ASP A 388 -12.76 19.88 12.21
C ASP A 388 -14.05 20.62 12.58
N ARG A 389 -15.02 19.86 13.10
CA ARG A 389 -16.38 20.37 13.37
C ARG A 389 -16.39 21.56 14.34
N ALA A 390 -15.51 21.54 15.33
CA ALA A 390 -15.46 22.59 16.35
C ALA A 390 -14.89 23.92 15.81
N ARG A 391 -14.12 23.90 14.72
CA ARG A 391 -13.48 25.10 14.17
C ARG A 391 -14.43 25.95 13.33
N VAL A 392 -15.58 25.42 12.92
CA VAL A 392 -16.57 26.12 12.09
C VAL A 392 -17.14 27.35 12.82
N SER A 393 -17.27 27.30 14.15
CA SER A 393 -17.70 28.44 14.98
C SER A 393 -16.75 29.65 14.92
N SER A 394 -15.48 29.43 14.56
CA SER A 394 -14.49 30.49 14.32
C SER A 394 -14.54 31.07 12.90
N GLY A 395 -15.50 30.63 12.07
CA GLY A 395 -15.62 31.02 10.66
C GLY A 395 -14.70 30.25 9.72
N LEU A 396 -14.13 29.12 10.15
CA LEU A 396 -13.19 28.32 9.35
C LEU A 396 -13.63 26.86 9.22
N VAL A 397 -13.80 26.40 7.99
CA VAL A 397 -13.97 24.97 7.67
C VAL A 397 -12.60 24.36 7.45
N SER A 398 -12.11 23.57 8.40
CA SER A 398 -10.83 22.84 8.25
C SER A 398 -11.08 21.40 7.86
N VAL A 399 -10.39 20.96 6.81
CA VAL A 399 -10.57 19.62 6.24
C VAL A 399 -9.22 18.92 6.19
N LEU A 400 -9.17 17.69 6.69
CA LEU A 400 -8.07 16.78 6.49
C LEU A 400 -8.38 15.87 5.29
N TYR A 401 -7.44 15.78 4.36
CA TYR A 401 -7.59 15.02 3.13
C TYR A 401 -6.25 14.41 2.70
N GLN A 402 -6.30 13.38 1.86
CA GLN A 402 -5.12 12.78 1.23
C GLN A 402 -5.11 13.05 -0.27
N GLN A 403 -3.91 13.28 -0.82
CA GLN A 403 -3.71 13.60 -2.23
C GLN A 403 -2.94 12.49 -2.94
N ASN A 404 -3.32 12.16 -4.17
CA ASN A 404 -2.53 11.28 -5.03
C ASN A 404 -1.16 11.91 -5.28
N SER A 405 -0.09 11.13 -5.08
CA SER A 405 1.28 11.58 -5.32
C SER A 405 1.44 12.14 -6.73
N THR A 406 2.05 13.32 -6.84
CA THR A 406 2.40 13.97 -8.11
C THR A 406 3.61 13.33 -8.79
N GLY A 407 4.13 12.21 -8.27
CA GLY A 407 5.05 11.33 -9.02
C GLY A 407 6.49 11.81 -9.13
N THR A 408 7.00 12.68 -8.24
CA THR A 408 8.44 13.04 -8.24
C THR A 408 9.36 11.88 -7.79
N THR A 409 8.80 10.79 -7.27
CA THR A 409 9.52 9.51 -7.15
C THR A 409 9.36 8.75 -8.47
N PRO A 410 10.43 8.40 -9.21
CA PRO A 410 10.31 7.74 -10.49
C PRO A 410 9.53 6.43 -10.33
N SER A 411 8.38 6.36 -11.01
CA SER A 411 7.56 5.15 -11.08
C SER A 411 8.44 3.96 -11.47
N PRO A 412 8.26 2.76 -10.87
CA PRO A 412 8.91 1.53 -11.34
C PRO A 412 8.69 1.28 -12.84
N VAL A 413 7.59 1.81 -13.40
CA VAL A 413 7.29 1.75 -14.83
C VAL A 413 8.14 2.75 -15.61
N LEU A 414 8.32 3.97 -15.11
CA LEU A 414 9.16 4.99 -15.74
C LEU A 414 10.65 4.60 -15.70
N SER A 415 11.14 4.12 -14.55
CA SER A 415 12.52 3.63 -14.45
C SER A 415 12.74 2.44 -15.37
N ARG A 416 11.83 1.44 -15.38
CA ARG A 416 11.89 0.30 -16.31
C ARG A 416 11.76 0.73 -17.78
N GLY A 417 10.98 1.76 -18.08
CA GLY A 417 10.87 2.34 -19.42
C GLY A 417 12.17 2.99 -19.88
N VAL A 418 12.81 3.80 -19.03
CA VAL A 418 14.13 4.40 -19.30
C VAL A 418 15.20 3.31 -19.42
N THR A 419 15.23 2.35 -18.50
CA THR A 419 16.17 1.22 -18.59
C THR A 419 15.93 0.42 -19.87
N PHE A 420 14.68 0.19 -20.28
CA PHE A 420 14.34 -0.51 -21.52
C PHE A 420 14.81 0.24 -22.77
N LEU A 421 14.61 1.57 -22.82
CA LEU A 421 15.07 2.39 -23.95
C LEU A 421 16.60 2.39 -24.06
N LEU A 422 17.31 2.55 -22.94
CA LEU A 422 18.76 2.49 -22.91
C LEU A 422 19.27 1.10 -23.30
N ASN A 423 18.67 0.05 -22.74
CA ASN A 423 18.99 -1.34 -23.06
C ASN A 423 18.70 -1.69 -24.54
N ARG A 424 17.65 -1.13 -25.15
CA ARG A 424 17.42 -1.23 -26.60
C ARG A 424 18.54 -0.54 -27.39
N ALA A 425 19.00 0.62 -26.93
CA ALA A 425 20.11 1.32 -27.57
C ALA A 425 21.44 0.55 -27.48
N LEU A 426 21.67 -0.21 -26.39
CA LEU A 426 22.83 -1.09 -26.25
C LEU A 426 22.90 -2.15 -27.37
N LEU A 427 21.76 -2.68 -27.82
CA LEU A 427 21.68 -3.65 -28.92
C LEU A 427 22.05 -3.05 -30.30
N GLY A 428 22.00 -1.72 -30.40
CA GLY A 428 22.47 -0.98 -31.56
C GLY A 428 23.99 -0.88 -31.62
N LEU A 429 24.64 -0.79 -30.44
CA LEU A 429 26.03 -0.39 -30.26
C LEU A 429 26.98 -1.56 -29.93
N ALA A 430 26.51 -2.61 -29.25
CA ALA A 430 27.34 -3.76 -28.89
C ALA A 430 27.25 -4.90 -29.92
N SER A 431 28.37 -5.59 -30.16
CA SER A 431 28.38 -6.80 -31.00
C SER A 431 27.68 -7.98 -30.31
N PRO A 432 27.07 -8.92 -31.05
CA PRO A 432 26.43 -10.10 -30.46
C PRO A 432 27.37 -10.95 -29.61
N GLY A 433 28.65 -11.07 -29.99
CA GLY A 433 29.66 -11.82 -29.26
C GLY A 433 30.05 -11.16 -27.92
N ALA A 434 30.24 -9.83 -27.92
CA ALA A 434 30.54 -9.08 -26.71
C ALA A 434 29.34 -9.11 -25.73
N PHE A 435 28.12 -8.97 -26.26
CA PHE A 435 26.91 -9.08 -25.45
C PHE A 435 26.71 -10.50 -24.87
N GLY A 436 26.94 -11.55 -25.66
CA GLY A 436 26.87 -12.94 -25.21
C GLY A 436 27.89 -13.22 -24.09
N THR A 437 29.13 -12.77 -24.26
CA THR A 437 30.18 -12.90 -23.26
C THR A 437 29.83 -12.14 -21.97
N ALA A 438 29.40 -10.89 -22.05
CA ALA A 438 29.04 -10.12 -20.86
C ALA A 438 27.81 -10.69 -20.12
N ALA A 439 26.74 -11.01 -20.85
CA ALA A 439 25.45 -11.39 -20.27
C ALA A 439 25.38 -12.85 -19.80
N ILE A 440 26.20 -13.75 -20.37
CA ILE A 440 26.25 -15.16 -19.96
C ILE A 440 27.49 -15.40 -19.09
N GLN A 441 28.67 -15.09 -19.62
CA GLN A 441 29.93 -15.52 -19.02
C GLN A 441 30.33 -14.65 -17.82
N PHE A 442 30.39 -13.33 -17.99
CA PHE A 442 30.75 -12.42 -16.87
C PHE A 442 29.67 -12.37 -15.79
N GLU A 443 28.39 -12.44 -16.16
CA GLU A 443 27.32 -12.62 -15.18
C GLU A 443 27.43 -13.95 -14.43
N PHE A 444 27.78 -15.06 -15.10
CA PHE A 444 27.98 -16.34 -14.42
C PHE A 444 29.16 -16.29 -13.44
N LEU A 445 30.26 -15.63 -13.81
CA LEU A 445 31.38 -15.37 -12.91
C LEU A 445 30.91 -14.60 -11.66
N SER A 446 30.23 -13.47 -11.86
CA SER A 446 29.72 -12.63 -10.76
C SER A 446 28.70 -13.35 -9.89
N SER A 447 27.74 -14.07 -10.50
CA SER A 447 26.72 -14.83 -9.77
C SER A 447 27.34 -15.96 -8.96
N THR A 448 28.35 -16.66 -9.50
CA THR A 448 29.10 -17.69 -8.78
C THR A 448 29.80 -17.11 -7.55
N ILE A 449 30.51 -15.99 -7.69
CA ILE A 449 31.20 -15.34 -6.57
C ILE A 449 30.19 -14.92 -5.49
N LEU A 450 29.16 -14.18 -5.88
CA LEU A 450 28.22 -13.58 -4.94
C LEU A 450 27.33 -14.63 -4.29
N PHE A 451 26.75 -15.52 -5.07
CA PHE A 451 25.77 -16.49 -4.57
C PHE A 451 26.40 -17.49 -3.59
N LEU A 452 27.55 -18.06 -3.95
CA LEU A 452 28.23 -19.04 -3.09
C LEU A 452 28.82 -18.43 -1.82
N SER A 453 29.18 -17.13 -1.83
CA SER A 453 29.75 -16.47 -0.66
C SER A 453 28.70 -15.91 0.31
N ARG A 454 27.53 -15.45 -0.17
CA ARG A 454 26.58 -14.68 0.68
C ARG A 454 25.22 -15.31 0.92
N GLU A 455 24.71 -16.17 0.05
CA GLU A 455 23.31 -16.66 0.13
C GLU A 455 23.04 -17.45 1.42
N GLY A 456 23.94 -18.36 1.78
CA GLY A 456 23.81 -19.14 3.01
C GLY A 456 23.85 -18.27 4.27
N VAL A 457 24.75 -17.29 4.29
CA VAL A 457 24.90 -16.34 5.40
C VAL A 457 23.66 -15.45 5.53
N ARG A 458 23.17 -14.85 4.44
CA ARG A 458 21.95 -14.03 4.44
C ARG A 458 20.76 -14.78 5.03
N ASN A 459 20.54 -16.02 4.59
CA ASN A 459 19.42 -16.85 5.04
C ASN A 459 19.52 -17.24 6.52
N ALA A 460 20.73 -17.47 7.04
CA ALA A 460 20.95 -17.73 8.46
C ALA A 460 20.77 -16.47 9.31
N LEU A 461 21.27 -15.32 8.85
CA LEU A 461 21.21 -14.04 9.56
C LEU A 461 19.79 -13.48 9.71
N LEU A 462 18.88 -13.79 8.79
CA LEU A 462 17.46 -13.45 8.92
C LEU A 462 16.77 -14.11 10.12
N ARG A 463 17.37 -15.15 10.71
CA ARG A 463 16.84 -15.86 11.89
C ARG A 463 17.36 -15.30 13.22
N VAL A 464 18.29 -14.35 13.17
CA VAL A 464 18.83 -13.68 14.36
C VAL A 464 17.77 -12.74 14.91
N LYS A 465 17.31 -12.99 16.13
CA LYS A 465 16.35 -12.13 16.82
C LYS A 465 17.05 -10.85 17.31
N PRO A 466 16.38 -9.69 17.27
CA PRO A 466 16.91 -8.46 17.87
C PRO A 466 17.11 -8.64 19.38
N THR A 467 18.11 -7.93 19.92
CA THR A 467 18.38 -7.88 21.36
C THR A 467 17.25 -7.15 22.11
N LYS A 468 17.25 -7.23 23.46
CA LYS A 468 16.21 -6.58 24.29
C LYS A 468 16.08 -5.07 24.06
N ASP A 469 17.15 -4.43 23.60
CA ASP A 469 17.19 -2.98 23.28
C ASP A 469 16.78 -2.69 21.82
N GLY A 470 16.28 -3.70 21.09
CA GLY A 470 15.86 -3.59 19.70
C GLY A 470 17.00 -3.59 18.67
N ALA A 471 18.27 -3.60 19.10
CA ALA A 471 19.42 -3.64 18.20
C ALA A 471 19.63 -5.03 17.60
N TRP A 472 19.79 -5.10 16.27
CA TRP A 472 20.23 -6.33 15.59
C TRP A 472 21.72 -6.56 15.84
N ASN A 473 22.06 -7.72 16.38
CA ASN A 473 23.45 -8.09 16.67
C ASN A 473 23.77 -9.49 16.14
N ALA A 474 24.22 -9.56 14.89
CA ALA A 474 24.75 -10.78 14.28
C ALA A 474 26.27 -10.98 14.53
N GLY A 475 26.90 -10.14 15.37
CA GLY A 475 28.35 -10.13 15.51
C GLY A 475 29.09 -9.94 14.19
N ASN A 476 30.29 -10.51 14.08
CA ASN A 476 31.13 -10.42 12.88
C ASN A 476 30.74 -11.45 11.78
N LEU A 477 29.69 -12.24 11.97
CA LEU A 477 29.26 -13.26 10.98
C LEU A 477 28.84 -12.63 9.64
N SER A 478 28.33 -11.39 9.67
CA SER A 478 27.93 -10.65 8.46
C SER A 478 29.11 -10.27 7.55
N PHE A 479 30.35 -10.39 8.03
CA PHE A 479 31.59 -10.23 7.26
C PHE A 479 32.10 -11.55 6.66
N LEU A 480 31.51 -12.70 7.01
CA LEU A 480 31.90 -13.98 6.43
C LEU A 480 31.81 -14.02 4.88
N PRO A 481 30.80 -13.41 4.23
CA PRO A 481 30.74 -13.36 2.77
C PRO A 481 31.97 -12.69 2.13
N ILE A 482 32.54 -11.69 2.80
CA ILE A 482 33.76 -11.01 2.35
C ILE A 482 34.95 -11.98 2.41
N ALA A 483 35.12 -12.66 3.56
CA ALA A 483 36.22 -13.60 3.77
C ALA A 483 36.17 -14.80 2.81
N LEU A 484 34.98 -15.29 2.47
CA LEU A 484 34.79 -16.39 1.51
C LEU A 484 34.87 -15.91 0.06
N GLY A 485 34.35 -14.72 -0.22
CA GLY A 485 34.18 -14.23 -1.58
C GLY A 485 35.47 -13.73 -2.23
N VAL A 486 36.45 -13.21 -1.47
CA VAL A 486 37.73 -12.78 -2.05
C VAL A 486 38.54 -13.97 -2.61
N PRO A 487 38.80 -15.06 -1.86
CA PRO A 487 39.44 -16.24 -2.41
C PRO A 487 38.65 -16.85 -3.56
N LEU A 488 37.31 -16.86 -3.45
CA LEU A 488 36.45 -17.37 -4.49
C LEU A 488 36.54 -16.52 -5.77
N ALA A 489 36.59 -15.18 -5.66
CA ALA A 489 36.75 -14.28 -6.79
C ALA A 489 38.08 -14.52 -7.51
N LEU A 490 39.19 -14.71 -6.76
CA LEU A 490 40.48 -15.04 -7.35
C LEU A 490 40.47 -16.41 -8.05
N ALA A 491 39.97 -17.44 -7.38
CA ALA A 491 39.93 -18.80 -7.91
C ALA A 491 39.03 -18.92 -9.14
N THR A 492 37.84 -18.32 -9.10
CA THR A 492 36.90 -18.33 -10.23
C THR A 492 37.40 -17.48 -11.39
N SER A 493 37.98 -16.31 -11.14
CA SER A 493 38.56 -15.47 -12.20
C SER A 493 39.74 -16.15 -12.89
N PHE A 494 40.63 -16.78 -12.11
CA PHE A 494 41.76 -17.55 -12.66
C PHE A 494 41.27 -18.76 -13.46
N GLY A 495 40.33 -19.54 -12.90
CA GLY A 495 39.71 -20.66 -13.59
C GLY A 495 39.04 -20.23 -14.89
N TYR A 496 38.31 -19.11 -14.87
CA TYR A 496 37.65 -18.58 -16.04
C TYR A 496 38.64 -18.14 -17.13
N ALA A 497 39.66 -17.38 -16.75
CA ALA A 497 40.73 -16.96 -17.64
C ALA A 497 41.50 -18.15 -18.24
N HIS A 498 41.65 -19.25 -17.50
CA HIS A 498 42.34 -20.44 -17.97
C HIS A 498 41.49 -21.30 -18.91
N PHE A 499 40.25 -21.59 -18.52
CA PHE A 499 39.42 -22.57 -19.23
C PHE A 499 38.49 -21.99 -20.31
N ALA A 500 38.32 -20.66 -20.40
CA ALA A 500 37.51 -20.06 -21.45
C ALA A 500 38.02 -20.44 -22.87
N ALA A 501 37.07 -20.56 -23.81
CA ALA A 501 37.36 -20.86 -25.21
C ALA A 501 38.27 -19.78 -25.85
N GLN A 502 39.07 -20.17 -26.85
CA GLN A 502 39.98 -19.25 -27.54
C GLN A 502 39.24 -18.12 -28.25
N GLU A 503 38.06 -18.39 -28.79
CA GLU A 503 37.17 -17.38 -29.37
C GLU A 503 36.84 -16.28 -28.34
N THR A 504 36.51 -16.66 -27.10
CA THR A 504 36.24 -15.70 -26.03
C THR A 504 37.47 -14.90 -25.65
N LYS A 505 38.62 -15.57 -25.48
CA LYS A 505 39.89 -14.95 -25.07
C LYS A 505 40.40 -13.93 -26.08
N SER A 506 40.09 -14.14 -27.36
CA SER A 506 40.49 -13.25 -28.44
C SER A 506 39.73 -11.92 -28.48
N GLN A 507 38.64 -11.78 -27.72
CA GLN A 507 37.89 -10.53 -27.68
C GLN A 507 38.65 -9.42 -26.94
N PRO A 508 38.67 -8.20 -27.49
CA PRO A 508 39.27 -7.04 -26.83
C PRO A 508 38.70 -6.80 -25.42
N GLY A 509 39.60 -6.52 -24.46
CA GLY A 509 39.23 -6.23 -23.07
C GLY A 509 38.72 -7.42 -22.26
N PHE A 510 38.88 -8.67 -22.72
CA PHE A 510 38.43 -9.87 -22.00
C PHE A 510 39.04 -10.00 -20.60
N TYR A 511 40.37 -9.94 -20.48
CA TYR A 511 41.07 -10.09 -19.20
C TYR A 511 40.78 -8.92 -18.24
N ASP A 512 40.74 -7.70 -18.77
CA ASP A 512 40.37 -6.50 -18.01
C ASP A 512 38.93 -6.62 -17.50
N GLY A 513 38.02 -7.10 -18.35
CA GLY A 513 36.61 -7.34 -18.02
C GLY A 513 36.43 -8.32 -16.86
N ILE A 514 37.16 -9.45 -16.86
CA ILE A 514 37.15 -10.41 -15.74
C ILE A 514 37.61 -9.73 -14.45
N GLY A 515 38.75 -9.01 -14.50
CA GLY A 515 39.30 -8.34 -13.33
C GLY A 515 38.34 -7.30 -12.74
N VAL A 516 37.71 -6.50 -13.59
CA VAL A 516 36.74 -5.48 -13.16
C VAL A 516 35.45 -6.11 -12.62
N TYR A 517 34.94 -7.20 -13.21
CA TYR A 517 33.76 -7.91 -12.67
C TYR A 517 34.05 -8.57 -11.31
N ALA A 518 35.25 -9.15 -11.14
CA ALA A 518 35.69 -9.72 -9.87
C ALA A 518 35.80 -8.64 -8.79
N LEU A 519 36.39 -7.49 -9.12
CA LEU A 519 36.45 -6.32 -8.25
C LEU A 519 35.05 -5.81 -7.88
N ALA A 520 34.14 -5.71 -8.86
CA ALA A 520 32.77 -5.28 -8.64
C ALA A 520 32.01 -6.24 -7.71
N ALA A 521 32.20 -7.55 -7.84
CA ALA A 521 31.63 -8.55 -6.94
C ALA A 521 32.20 -8.42 -5.52
N VAL A 522 33.51 -8.18 -5.37
CA VAL A 522 34.14 -7.92 -4.07
C VAL A 522 33.56 -6.65 -3.44
N ILE A 523 33.39 -5.55 -4.17
CA ILE A 523 32.76 -4.32 -3.67
C ILE A 523 31.32 -4.57 -3.20
N GLU A 524 30.55 -5.39 -3.91
CA GLU A 524 29.21 -5.79 -3.46
C GLU A 524 29.26 -6.58 -2.15
N LEU A 525 30.26 -7.44 -1.96
CA LEU A 525 30.42 -8.20 -0.72
C LEU A 525 30.72 -7.29 0.48
N TRP A 526 31.40 -6.15 0.26
CA TRP A 526 31.61 -5.14 1.28
C TRP A 526 30.32 -4.45 1.72
N CYS A 527 29.26 -4.55 0.91
CA CYS A 527 27.94 -4.04 1.26
C CYS A 527 27.16 -5.01 2.17
N GLU A 528 27.59 -6.28 2.30
CA GLU A 528 26.81 -7.33 2.98
C GLU A 528 26.50 -7.04 4.45
N PRO A 529 27.43 -6.53 5.28
CA PRO A 529 27.11 -6.20 6.67
C PRO A 529 25.95 -5.21 6.77
N MET A 530 25.99 -4.15 5.97
CA MET A 530 24.96 -3.10 5.92
C MET A 530 23.65 -3.60 5.29
N HIS A 531 23.73 -4.43 4.25
CA HIS A 531 22.56 -5.06 3.64
C HIS A 531 21.83 -5.96 4.63
N ASN A 532 22.55 -6.86 5.31
CA ASN A 532 21.98 -7.79 6.27
C ASN A 532 21.36 -7.05 7.45
N GLN A 533 22.01 -5.99 7.94
CA GLN A 533 21.45 -5.13 8.98
C GLN A 533 20.16 -4.44 8.50
N ALA A 534 20.16 -3.86 7.29
CA ALA A 534 18.96 -3.22 6.73
C ALA A 534 17.79 -4.19 6.57
N MET A 535 18.05 -5.43 6.16
CA MET A 535 17.01 -6.45 6.01
C MET A 535 16.50 -6.96 7.35
N ALA A 536 17.37 -7.13 8.34
CA ALA A 536 16.99 -7.53 9.69
C ALA A 536 16.18 -6.44 10.42
N GLU A 537 16.49 -5.17 10.18
CA GLU A 537 15.74 -4.01 10.69
C GLU A 537 14.47 -3.70 9.87
N MET A 538 14.13 -4.54 8.88
CA MET A 538 12.99 -4.36 7.96
C MET A 538 13.01 -3.04 7.17
N LYS A 539 14.19 -2.43 6.98
CA LYS A 539 14.41 -1.20 6.18
C LYS A 539 14.52 -1.51 4.68
N THR A 540 13.52 -2.18 4.13
CA THR A 540 13.51 -2.65 2.72
C THR A 540 13.62 -1.52 1.71
N HIS A 541 13.16 -0.31 2.06
CA HIS A 541 13.28 0.88 1.21
C HIS A 541 14.73 1.27 0.89
N ILE A 542 15.70 1.00 1.78
CA ILE A 542 17.13 1.29 1.54
C ILE A 542 17.66 0.39 0.44
N ARG A 543 17.35 -0.92 0.53
CA ARG A 543 17.70 -1.91 -0.49
C ARG A 543 17.10 -1.54 -1.85
N VAL A 544 15.80 -1.22 -1.88
CA VAL A 544 15.11 -0.84 -3.12
C VAL A 544 15.76 0.38 -3.76
N ARG A 545 16.14 1.39 -2.95
CA ARG A 545 16.85 2.58 -3.44
C ARG A 545 18.26 2.23 -3.96
N ALA A 546 19.01 1.42 -3.23
CA ALA A 546 20.36 1.00 -3.59
C ALA A 546 20.38 0.21 -4.92
N GLU A 547 19.57 -0.84 -5.02
CA GLU A 547 19.48 -1.69 -6.21
C GLU A 547 18.90 -0.90 -7.41
N GLY A 548 17.87 -0.08 -7.20
CA GLY A 548 17.25 0.72 -8.27
C GLY A 548 18.18 1.80 -8.85
N MET A 549 18.87 2.55 -7.98
CA MET A 549 19.87 3.54 -8.42
C MET A 549 21.09 2.85 -9.04
N GLY A 550 21.53 1.72 -8.47
CA GLY A 550 22.62 0.93 -9.02
C GLY A 550 22.34 0.44 -10.44
N ILE A 551 21.17 -0.14 -10.71
CA ILE A 551 20.79 -0.62 -12.06
C ILE A 551 20.77 0.53 -13.07
N THR A 552 20.26 1.68 -12.66
CA THR A 552 20.24 2.88 -13.51
C THR A 552 21.66 3.33 -13.85
N ALA A 553 22.54 3.37 -12.85
CA ALA A 553 23.95 3.73 -13.03
C ALA A 553 24.71 2.74 -13.92
N LYS A 554 24.53 1.43 -13.70
CA LYS A 554 25.07 0.36 -14.56
C LYS A 554 24.72 0.58 -16.02
N THR A 555 23.42 0.76 -16.29
CA THR A 555 22.90 0.89 -17.65
C THR A 555 23.42 2.16 -18.31
N LEU A 556 23.47 3.28 -17.59
CA LEU A 556 23.99 4.55 -18.08
C LEU A 556 25.49 4.48 -18.36
N ALA A 557 26.28 3.95 -17.42
CA ALA A 557 27.73 3.81 -17.59
C ALA A 557 28.08 2.92 -18.79
N THR A 558 27.43 1.76 -18.92
CA THR A 558 27.64 0.88 -20.09
C THR A 558 27.23 1.56 -21.39
N TYR A 559 26.09 2.28 -21.42
CA TYR A 559 25.68 3.02 -22.60
C TYR A 559 26.67 4.12 -22.99
N LEU A 560 27.16 4.91 -22.03
CA LEU A 560 28.10 6.00 -22.28
C LEU A 560 29.44 5.50 -22.82
N VAL A 561 29.97 4.39 -22.29
CA VAL A 561 31.23 3.79 -22.78
C VAL A 561 31.05 3.22 -24.18
N LEU A 562 29.94 2.52 -24.46
CA LEU A 562 29.66 2.02 -25.82
C LEU A 562 29.39 3.15 -26.82
N LEU A 563 28.75 4.24 -26.38
CA LEU A 563 28.54 5.42 -27.22
C LEU A 563 29.88 6.10 -27.54
N TYR A 564 30.81 6.13 -26.58
CA TYR A 564 32.16 6.63 -26.79
C TYR A 564 32.92 5.75 -27.79
N ASP A 565 32.92 4.44 -27.59
CA ASP A 565 33.54 3.46 -28.51
C ASP A 565 33.05 3.63 -29.95
N PHE A 566 31.72 3.74 -30.12
CA PHE A 566 31.10 3.99 -31.42
C PHE A 566 31.51 5.35 -32.02
N LYS A 567 31.52 6.43 -31.23
CA LYS A 567 31.88 7.78 -31.71
C LYS A 567 33.38 7.93 -32.01
N ALA A 568 34.22 7.22 -31.26
CA ALA A 568 35.67 7.21 -31.44
C ALA A 568 36.12 6.23 -32.52
N ASN A 569 35.18 5.49 -33.14
CA ASN A 569 35.42 4.54 -34.22
C ASN A 569 36.44 3.45 -33.83
N MET A 570 36.29 2.92 -32.61
CA MET A 570 37.15 1.89 -32.01
C MET A 570 36.69 0.45 -32.32
N ASP A 571 35.80 0.28 -33.31
CA ASP A 571 35.31 -1.02 -33.82
C ASP A 571 34.84 -2.04 -32.76
N GLY A 572 34.38 -1.58 -31.59
CA GLY A 572 33.88 -2.45 -30.51
C GLY A 572 34.95 -2.91 -29.53
N ASP A 573 36.17 -2.37 -29.57
CA ASP A 573 37.29 -2.76 -28.71
C ASP A 573 36.98 -2.56 -27.21
N LEU A 574 36.14 -1.58 -26.86
CA LEU A 574 35.76 -1.31 -25.47
C LEU A 574 34.47 -2.01 -25.05
N ALA A 575 33.88 -2.86 -25.89
CA ALA A 575 32.54 -3.40 -25.62
C ALA A 575 32.47 -4.23 -24.33
N LEU A 576 33.42 -5.15 -24.10
CA LEU A 576 33.46 -5.95 -22.86
C LEU A 576 33.78 -5.08 -21.64
N LEU A 577 34.67 -4.10 -21.80
CA LEU A 577 35.01 -3.17 -20.75
C LEU A 577 33.81 -2.27 -20.38
N ALA A 578 32.97 -1.89 -21.33
CA ALA A 578 31.76 -1.11 -21.08
C ALA A 578 30.77 -1.84 -20.15
N PHE A 579 30.56 -3.14 -20.35
CA PHE A 579 29.74 -3.95 -19.45
C PHE A 579 30.38 -4.08 -18.07
N ALA A 580 31.69 -4.26 -18.01
CA ALA A 580 32.44 -4.37 -16.76
C ALA A 580 32.40 -3.06 -15.94
N MET A 581 32.61 -1.91 -16.59
CA MET A 581 32.47 -0.59 -15.99
C MET A 581 31.04 -0.30 -15.51
N GLY A 582 30.04 -0.82 -16.23
CA GLY A 582 28.66 -0.81 -15.78
C GLY A 582 28.46 -1.58 -14.47
N GLN A 583 28.95 -2.82 -14.39
CA GLN A 583 28.86 -3.61 -13.16
C GLN A 583 29.65 -2.95 -12.01
N LEU A 584 30.82 -2.38 -12.27
CA LEU A 584 31.56 -1.62 -11.26
C LEU A 584 30.77 -0.40 -10.77
N SER A 585 30.14 0.34 -11.69
CA SER A 585 29.28 1.48 -11.35
C SER A 585 28.09 1.05 -10.48
N TYR A 586 27.49 -0.13 -10.74
CA TYR A 586 26.45 -0.70 -9.89
C TYR A 586 26.94 -0.86 -8.45
N SER A 587 28.05 -1.59 -8.29
CA SER A 587 28.61 -1.94 -6.98
C SER A 587 29.01 -0.71 -6.17
N LEU A 588 29.62 0.30 -6.83
CA LEU A 588 30.00 1.56 -6.20
C LEU A 588 28.79 2.37 -5.72
N VAL A 589 27.75 2.49 -6.54
CA VAL A 589 26.52 3.22 -6.15
C VAL A 589 25.82 2.53 -4.98
N VAL A 590 25.72 1.21 -5.01
CA VAL A 590 25.16 0.42 -3.90
C VAL A 590 25.95 0.67 -2.61
N LEU A 591 27.29 0.61 -2.69
CA LEU A 591 28.17 0.88 -1.54
C LEU A 591 27.98 2.29 -0.99
N VAL A 592 27.98 3.32 -1.85
CA VAL A 592 27.79 4.72 -1.44
C VAL A 592 26.46 4.91 -0.72
N ILE A 593 25.38 4.30 -1.22
CA ILE A 593 24.05 4.41 -0.59
C ILE A 593 24.06 3.77 0.80
N TYR A 594 24.65 2.58 0.96
CA TYR A 594 24.76 1.95 2.27
C TYR A 594 25.66 2.74 3.24
N LEU A 595 26.81 3.23 2.79
CA LEU A 595 27.71 4.06 3.59
C LEU A 595 27.05 5.39 4.01
N SER A 596 26.26 6.00 3.13
CA SER A 596 25.53 7.24 3.45
C SER A 596 24.53 7.06 4.59
N HIS A 597 24.03 5.83 4.79
CA HIS A 597 23.06 5.52 5.84
C HIS A 597 23.71 5.00 7.12
N TYR A 598 24.67 4.07 7.00
CA TYR A 598 25.27 3.36 8.14
C TYR A 598 26.63 3.92 8.59
N GLY A 599 27.23 4.82 7.81
CA GLY A 599 28.53 5.43 8.08
C GLY A 599 29.72 4.52 7.74
N PHE A 600 30.91 5.13 7.66
CA PHE A 600 32.16 4.43 7.32
C PHE A 600 32.58 3.36 8.35
N SER A 601 32.19 3.52 9.61
CA SER A 601 32.50 2.55 10.67
C SER A 601 31.84 1.18 10.41
N ALA A 602 30.79 1.10 9.60
CA ALA A 602 30.10 -0.14 9.26
C ALA A 602 30.91 -1.08 8.35
N LEU A 603 32.03 -0.61 7.77
CA LEU A 603 32.93 -1.42 6.94
C LEU A 603 33.82 -2.36 7.74
N PHE A 604 33.91 -2.18 9.06
CA PHE A 604 34.86 -2.91 9.88
C PHE A 604 34.14 -3.76 10.94
N PRO A 605 34.65 -4.97 11.22
CA PRO A 605 34.13 -5.79 12.31
C PRO A 605 34.33 -5.06 13.65
N SER A 606 33.34 -5.18 14.53
CA SER A 606 33.37 -4.49 15.83
C SER A 606 34.03 -5.38 16.87
N ALA A 607 35.10 -4.90 17.52
CA ALA A 607 35.78 -5.62 18.61
C ALA A 607 34.90 -5.81 19.86
N THR A 608 33.85 -5.00 20.01
CA THR A 608 32.91 -4.99 21.15
C THR A 608 31.68 -5.87 20.95
N ARG A 609 31.39 -6.34 19.72
CA ARG A 609 30.28 -7.25 19.46
C ARG A 609 30.77 -8.67 19.68
N GLY A 610 30.23 -9.36 20.70
CA GLY A 610 30.68 -10.67 21.16
C GLY A 610 30.68 -11.78 20.09
N ALA A 611 31.21 -12.95 20.47
CA ALA A 611 31.28 -14.12 19.61
C ALA A 611 29.88 -14.51 19.09
N VAL A 612 29.84 -14.94 17.83
CA VAL A 612 28.64 -15.36 17.12
C VAL A 612 28.06 -16.60 17.80
N ASP A 613 26.73 -16.68 17.90
CA ASP A 613 26.03 -17.89 18.34
C ASP A 613 26.45 -19.11 17.48
N ASP A 614 27.01 -20.14 18.12
CA ASP A 614 27.52 -21.35 17.44
C ASP A 614 26.44 -22.07 16.61
N GLY A 615 25.17 -21.98 17.05
CA GLY A 615 24.03 -22.53 16.32
C GLY A 615 23.76 -21.77 15.02
N ILE A 616 23.82 -20.44 15.03
CA ILE A 616 23.67 -19.61 13.81
C ILE A 616 24.86 -19.79 12.87
N ASN A 617 26.08 -19.87 13.40
CA ASN A 617 27.27 -20.13 12.59
C ASN A 617 27.19 -21.50 11.89
N ARG A 618 26.83 -22.56 12.62
CA ARG A 618 26.61 -23.90 12.05
C ARG A 618 25.50 -23.90 11.00
N LEU A 619 24.41 -23.18 11.25
CA LEU A 619 23.32 -23.04 10.30
C LEU A 619 23.76 -22.33 9.02
N SER A 620 24.54 -21.26 9.15
CA SER A 620 25.12 -20.51 8.03
C SER A 620 25.99 -21.41 7.14
N TRP A 621 26.85 -22.24 7.72
CA TRP A 621 27.66 -23.21 6.97
C TRP A 621 26.81 -24.26 6.25
N THR A 622 25.81 -24.83 6.92
CA THR A 622 24.89 -25.79 6.31
C THR A 622 24.15 -25.18 5.11
N MET A 623 23.62 -23.96 5.26
CA MET A 623 22.91 -23.26 4.19
C MET A 623 23.84 -22.82 3.05
N THR A 624 25.11 -22.50 3.36
CA THR A 624 26.12 -22.16 2.35
C THR A 624 26.45 -23.38 1.50
N PHE A 625 26.61 -24.56 2.10
CA PHE A 625 26.80 -25.81 1.34
C PHE A 625 25.58 -26.17 0.48
N GLN A 626 24.36 -25.99 1.00
CA GLN A 626 23.14 -26.14 0.21
C GLN A 626 23.07 -25.16 -0.97
N SER A 627 23.63 -23.95 -0.80
CA SER A 627 23.69 -22.94 -1.87
C SER A 627 24.57 -23.39 -3.03
N VAL A 628 25.61 -24.21 -2.80
CA VAL A 628 26.41 -24.80 -3.90
C VAL A 628 25.53 -25.63 -4.83
N ILE A 629 24.73 -26.55 -4.27
CA ILE A 629 23.82 -27.39 -5.05
C ILE A 629 22.80 -26.51 -5.79
N LYS A 630 22.21 -25.53 -5.08
CA LYS A 630 21.23 -24.61 -5.64
C LYS A 630 21.80 -23.76 -6.79
N HIS A 631 23.08 -23.38 -6.72
CA HIS A 631 23.76 -22.61 -7.77
C HIS A 631 23.79 -23.39 -9.09
N PHE A 632 24.25 -24.64 -9.05
CA PHE A 632 24.26 -25.50 -10.24
C PHE A 632 22.86 -25.77 -10.81
N LEU A 633 21.84 -25.86 -9.96
CA LEU A 633 20.45 -26.00 -10.40
C LEU A 633 19.89 -24.73 -11.05
N THR A 634 20.39 -23.55 -10.67
CA THR A 634 19.83 -22.26 -11.09
C THR A 634 20.56 -21.69 -12.30
N GLU A 635 21.89 -21.80 -12.35
CA GLU A 635 22.76 -21.22 -13.38
C GLU A 635 23.35 -22.29 -14.32
N GLY A 636 22.83 -23.53 -14.26
CA GLY A 636 23.30 -24.64 -15.08
C GLY A 636 23.11 -24.43 -16.59
N ASP A 637 22.16 -23.58 -16.99
CA ASP A 637 21.98 -23.16 -18.40
C ASP A 637 23.14 -22.29 -18.91
N LYS A 638 23.58 -21.31 -18.11
CA LYS A 638 24.74 -20.48 -18.44
C LYS A 638 26.03 -21.29 -18.47
N PHE A 639 26.16 -22.29 -17.59
CA PHE A 639 27.28 -23.23 -17.60
C PHE A 639 27.36 -24.00 -18.94
N VAL A 640 26.24 -24.58 -19.39
CA VAL A 640 26.17 -25.29 -20.68
C VAL A 640 26.46 -24.35 -21.85
N LEU A 641 25.85 -23.15 -21.84
CA LEU A 641 26.06 -22.12 -22.86
C LEU A 641 27.52 -21.70 -23.00
N GLY A 642 28.18 -21.41 -21.87
CA GLY A 642 29.55 -20.91 -21.87
C GLY A 642 30.57 -21.90 -22.42
N TRP A 643 30.29 -23.20 -22.35
CA TRP A 643 31.24 -24.25 -22.73
C TRP A 643 30.95 -24.92 -24.08
N TYR A 644 29.68 -24.98 -24.48
CA TYR A 644 29.26 -25.76 -25.66
C TYR A 644 28.61 -24.92 -26.77
N SER A 645 28.28 -23.64 -26.52
CA SER A 645 27.60 -22.78 -27.49
C SER A 645 28.55 -21.75 -28.11
N PRO A 646 28.50 -21.50 -29.44
CA PRO A 646 29.18 -20.38 -30.09
C PRO A 646 28.78 -19.02 -29.49
N LEU A 647 29.67 -18.02 -29.54
CA LEU A 647 29.43 -16.69 -28.93
C LEU A 647 28.21 -15.96 -29.51
N ARG A 648 27.96 -16.12 -30.81
CA ARG A 648 26.80 -15.52 -31.50
C ARG A 648 25.49 -16.07 -30.93
N ASP A 649 25.43 -17.37 -30.70
CA ASP A 649 24.29 -18.12 -30.19
C ASP A 649 24.04 -17.74 -28.71
N GLN A 650 25.11 -17.53 -27.93
CA GLN A 650 25.03 -17.00 -26.56
C GLN A 650 24.40 -15.60 -26.52
N GLY A 651 24.76 -14.72 -27.46
CA GLY A 651 24.19 -13.37 -27.57
C GLY A 651 22.70 -13.38 -27.93
N GLY A 652 22.30 -14.24 -28.88
CA GLY A 652 20.90 -14.43 -29.27
C GLY A 652 20.05 -14.98 -28.12
N TYR A 653 20.55 -15.99 -27.40
CA TYR A 653 19.89 -16.54 -26.23
C TYR A 653 19.76 -15.52 -25.09
N ALA A 654 20.84 -14.80 -24.76
CA ALA A 654 20.84 -13.77 -23.72
C ALA A 654 19.83 -12.66 -24.03
N LEU A 655 19.70 -12.27 -25.30
CA LEU A 655 18.71 -11.31 -25.75
C LEU A 655 17.28 -11.84 -25.54
N ALA A 656 17.00 -13.08 -25.94
CA ALA A 656 15.69 -13.70 -25.77
C ALA A 656 15.29 -13.83 -24.29
N VAL A 657 16.21 -14.27 -23.42
CA VAL A 657 15.97 -14.47 -21.98
C VAL A 657 15.84 -13.15 -21.21
N ASN A 658 16.62 -12.12 -21.56
CA ASN A 658 16.59 -10.85 -20.85
C ASN A 658 15.48 -9.91 -21.35
N TYR A 659 15.18 -9.90 -22.64
CA TYR A 659 14.19 -8.98 -23.24
C TYR A 659 12.87 -9.63 -23.61
N GLY A 660 12.90 -10.80 -24.27
CA GLY A 660 11.68 -11.55 -24.63
C GLY A 660 10.85 -11.97 -23.42
N SER A 661 11.50 -11.99 -22.25
CA SER A 661 10.95 -12.43 -20.99
C SER A 661 10.58 -11.27 -20.05
N LEU A 662 10.98 -10.03 -20.37
CA LEU A 662 10.85 -8.85 -19.52
C LEU A 662 9.40 -8.39 -19.37
N ILE A 663 8.66 -8.23 -20.47
CA ILE A 663 7.25 -7.81 -20.47
C ILE A 663 6.44 -8.75 -19.59
N ALA A 664 6.68 -10.04 -19.74
CA ALA A 664 5.97 -11.04 -18.98
C ALA A 664 6.46 -11.12 -17.51
N ARG A 665 7.66 -10.62 -17.15
CA ARG A 665 8.07 -10.47 -15.74
C ARG A 665 7.35 -9.26 -15.13
N ILE A 666 7.27 -8.16 -15.87
CA ILE A 666 6.54 -6.95 -15.44
C ILE A 666 5.07 -7.27 -15.16
N VAL A 667 4.42 -8.06 -16.03
CA VAL A 667 3.00 -8.38 -15.92
C VAL A 667 2.72 -9.51 -14.93
N PHE A 668 3.44 -10.64 -15.03
CA PHE A 668 3.07 -11.84 -14.27
C PHE A 668 3.77 -11.98 -12.91
N GLN A 669 4.91 -11.34 -12.68
CA GLN A 669 5.63 -11.46 -11.40
C GLN A 669 4.84 -10.86 -10.22
N PRO A 670 4.21 -9.67 -10.32
CA PRO A 670 3.37 -9.15 -9.25
C PRO A 670 2.16 -10.04 -8.96
N ILE A 671 1.57 -10.62 -10.02
CA ILE A 671 0.44 -11.55 -9.89
C ILE A 671 0.88 -12.82 -9.16
N GLU A 672 2.05 -13.37 -9.47
CA GLU A 672 2.62 -14.56 -8.81
C GLU A 672 2.82 -14.33 -7.31
N GLU A 673 3.45 -13.21 -6.95
CA GLU A 673 3.80 -12.87 -5.57
C GLU A 673 2.55 -12.58 -4.73
N THR A 674 1.58 -11.85 -5.31
CA THR A 674 0.29 -11.58 -4.68
C THR A 674 -0.55 -12.86 -4.52
N SER A 675 -0.54 -13.74 -5.52
CA SER A 675 -1.28 -15.02 -5.48
C SER A 675 -0.72 -15.95 -4.42
N ARG A 676 0.62 -15.98 -4.24
CA ARG A 676 1.29 -16.78 -3.20
C ARG A 676 0.83 -16.39 -1.81
N ILE A 677 0.81 -15.08 -1.52
CA ILE A 677 0.33 -14.55 -0.24
C ILE A 677 -1.16 -14.87 -0.04
N ARG A 678 -1.97 -14.70 -1.09
CA ARG A 678 -3.41 -14.97 -1.06
C ARG A 678 -3.72 -16.44 -0.75
N PHE A 679 -3.12 -17.38 -1.48
CA PHE A 679 -3.35 -18.81 -1.25
C PHE A 679 -2.80 -19.27 0.09
N SER A 680 -1.64 -18.77 0.52
CA SER A 680 -1.06 -19.09 1.83
C SER A 680 -1.97 -18.65 2.98
N LYS A 681 -2.65 -17.50 2.86
CA LYS A 681 -3.60 -17.01 3.87
C LYS A 681 -4.94 -17.75 3.81
N MET A 682 -5.48 -18.01 2.62
CA MET A 682 -6.76 -18.70 2.45
C MET A 682 -6.70 -20.17 2.90
N LEU A 683 -5.55 -20.82 2.76
CA LEU A 683 -5.36 -22.24 3.07
C LEU A 683 -4.58 -22.47 4.37
N ALA A 684 -4.43 -21.43 5.20
CA ALA A 684 -3.82 -21.55 6.52
C ALA A 684 -4.65 -22.48 7.42
N PRO A 685 -4.05 -23.48 8.09
CA PRO A 685 -4.80 -24.42 8.92
C PRO A 685 -5.48 -23.75 10.13
N PRO A 686 -6.73 -24.13 10.48
CA PRO A 686 -7.57 -25.11 9.78
C PRO A 686 -8.36 -24.45 8.63
N ALA A 687 -8.12 -24.92 7.39
CA ALA A 687 -8.86 -24.46 6.22
C ALA A 687 -10.13 -25.31 6.01
N GLY A 688 -11.30 -24.65 5.93
CA GLY A 688 -12.59 -25.29 5.67
C GLY A 688 -12.85 -25.58 4.18
N LYS A 689 -13.90 -26.37 3.90
CA LYS A 689 -14.28 -26.77 2.53
C LYS A 689 -14.57 -25.57 1.60
N GLU A 690 -15.14 -24.50 2.13
CA GLU A 690 -15.40 -23.24 1.42
C GLU A 690 -14.12 -22.51 1.01
N ALA A 691 -13.09 -22.53 1.87
CA ALA A 691 -11.78 -21.93 1.56
C ALA A 691 -11.09 -22.67 0.40
N PHE A 692 -11.20 -24.01 0.35
CA PHE A 692 -10.71 -24.81 -0.77
C PHE A 692 -11.48 -24.52 -2.07
N GLN A 693 -12.80 -24.36 -2.01
CA GLN A 693 -13.62 -24.00 -3.18
C GLN A 693 -13.26 -22.61 -3.70
N ALA A 694 -13.13 -21.62 -2.81
CA ALA A 694 -12.73 -20.26 -3.18
C ALA A 694 -11.31 -20.21 -3.75
N ALA A 695 -10.37 -20.98 -3.19
CA ALA A 695 -9.01 -21.08 -3.70
C ALA A 695 -8.97 -21.76 -5.09
N SER A 696 -9.77 -22.82 -5.28
CA SER A 696 -9.91 -23.50 -6.58
C SER A 696 -10.48 -22.56 -7.65
N GLN A 697 -11.56 -21.82 -7.33
CA GLN A 697 -12.18 -20.87 -8.26
C GLN A 697 -11.23 -19.73 -8.63
N ALA A 698 -10.49 -19.19 -7.64
CA ALA A 698 -9.48 -18.17 -7.87
C ALA A 698 -8.32 -18.70 -8.75
N LEU A 699 -7.88 -19.94 -8.52
CA LEU A 699 -6.84 -20.58 -9.33
C LEU A 699 -7.30 -20.79 -10.79
N ILE A 700 -8.51 -21.29 -11.01
CA ILE A 700 -9.09 -21.49 -12.35
C ILE A 700 -9.21 -20.15 -13.09
N THR A 701 -9.67 -19.11 -12.39
CA THR A 701 -9.80 -17.76 -12.97
C THR A 701 -8.45 -17.18 -13.36
N LEU A 702 -7.45 -17.27 -12.47
CA LEU A 702 -6.09 -16.82 -12.74
C LEU A 702 -5.47 -17.58 -13.91
N LEU A 703 -5.71 -18.89 -14.00
CA LEU A 703 -5.23 -19.71 -15.09
C LEU A 703 -5.89 -19.36 -16.42
N SER A 704 -7.20 -19.10 -16.42
CA SER A 704 -7.92 -18.65 -17.62
C SER A 704 -7.36 -17.32 -18.13
N ILE A 705 -7.19 -16.33 -17.25
CA ILE A 705 -6.62 -15.03 -17.59
C ILE A 705 -5.19 -15.17 -18.12
N GLN A 706 -4.34 -15.95 -17.44
CA GLN A 706 -2.96 -16.17 -17.87
C GLN A 706 -2.87 -16.90 -19.21
N THR A 707 -3.75 -17.88 -19.45
CA THR A 707 -3.80 -18.62 -20.72
C THR A 707 -4.23 -17.68 -21.84
N SER A 708 -5.29 -16.90 -21.64
CA SER A 708 -5.76 -15.91 -22.61
C SER A 708 -4.71 -14.86 -22.94
N LEU A 709 -4.05 -14.28 -21.94
CA LEU A 709 -2.95 -13.33 -22.16
C LEU A 709 -1.75 -13.97 -22.86
N SER A 710 -1.42 -15.22 -22.54
CA SER A 710 -0.34 -15.95 -23.20
C SER A 710 -0.68 -16.26 -24.67
N LEU A 711 -1.96 -16.55 -24.98
CA LEU A 711 -2.44 -16.73 -26.35
C LEU A 711 -2.40 -15.43 -27.15
N ILE A 712 -2.79 -14.30 -26.55
CA ILE A 712 -2.66 -12.98 -27.18
C ILE A 712 -1.19 -12.68 -27.49
N LEU A 713 -0.27 -12.93 -26.54
CA LEU A 713 1.16 -12.76 -26.78
C LEU A 713 1.72 -13.72 -27.83
N LEU A 714 1.19 -14.95 -27.93
CA LEU A 714 1.59 -15.91 -28.96
C LEU A 714 1.18 -15.44 -30.36
N VAL A 715 -0.07 -14.95 -30.50
CA VAL A 715 -0.65 -14.53 -31.78
C VAL A 715 -0.08 -13.19 -32.24
N PHE A 716 -0.04 -12.20 -31.37
CA PHE A 716 0.38 -10.84 -31.72
C PHE A 716 1.86 -10.60 -31.47
N GLY A 717 2.43 -11.23 -30.44
CA GLY A 717 3.82 -10.98 -30.04
C GLY A 717 4.82 -11.34 -31.15
N THR A 718 4.57 -12.39 -31.93
CA THR A 718 5.41 -12.77 -33.08
C THR A 718 5.35 -11.74 -34.22
N ALA A 719 4.18 -11.13 -34.45
CA ALA A 719 4.00 -10.09 -35.48
C ALA A 719 4.61 -8.74 -35.08
N TYR A 720 4.59 -8.39 -33.79
CA TYR A 720 5.17 -7.14 -33.27
C TYR A 720 6.63 -7.26 -32.82
N LEU A 721 7.17 -8.47 -32.66
CA LEU A 721 8.55 -8.72 -32.24
C LEU A 721 9.59 -8.00 -33.14
N PRO A 722 9.48 -8.03 -34.48
CA PRO A 722 10.45 -7.37 -35.35
C PRO A 722 10.45 -5.83 -35.22
N ILE A 723 9.31 -5.23 -34.83
CA ILE A 723 9.17 -3.79 -34.61
C ILE A 723 9.87 -3.37 -33.31
N VAL A 724 9.78 -4.21 -32.28
CA VAL A 724 10.33 -3.94 -30.95
C VAL A 724 11.81 -4.37 -30.85
N LEU A 725 12.19 -5.47 -31.51
CA LEU A 725 13.52 -6.08 -31.50
C LEU A 725 13.99 -6.46 -32.92
N PRO A 726 14.42 -5.49 -33.75
CA PRO A 726 14.72 -5.70 -35.18
C PRO A 726 15.91 -6.63 -35.48
N ARG A 727 16.68 -7.05 -34.46
CA ARG A 727 17.84 -7.95 -34.58
C ARG A 727 17.67 -9.29 -33.84
N ALA A 728 16.52 -9.56 -33.24
CA ALA A 728 16.27 -10.84 -32.58
C ALA A 728 15.85 -11.90 -33.62
N PRO A 729 16.43 -13.11 -33.63
CA PRO A 729 15.96 -14.18 -34.50
C PRO A 729 14.47 -14.47 -34.22
N ALA A 730 13.66 -14.49 -35.27
CA ALA A 730 12.20 -14.69 -35.20
C ALA A 730 11.81 -16.08 -34.68
N ALA A 731 12.72 -17.05 -34.76
CA ALA A 731 12.56 -18.35 -34.15
C ALA A 731 13.01 -18.28 -32.70
N SER A 732 12.13 -18.71 -31.77
CA SER A 732 12.45 -19.17 -30.41
C SER A 732 12.28 -18.22 -29.21
N ILE A 733 11.14 -17.52 -29.11
CA ILE A 733 10.63 -17.12 -27.79
C ILE A 733 9.47 -18.05 -27.43
N PRO A 734 9.64 -19.01 -26.51
CA PRO A 734 8.53 -19.81 -26.01
C PRO A 734 7.63 -18.94 -25.13
N PHE A 735 6.66 -18.23 -25.73
CA PHE A 735 5.63 -17.46 -25.02
C PHE A 735 4.69 -18.36 -24.18
N HIS A 736 4.68 -19.67 -24.43
CA HIS A 736 3.87 -20.66 -23.71
C HIS A 736 4.29 -20.86 -22.22
N GLN A 737 5.45 -20.34 -21.80
CA GLN A 737 6.13 -20.71 -20.55
C GLN A 737 5.57 -20.14 -19.24
N ARG A 738 4.52 -19.31 -19.22
CA ARG A 738 4.18 -18.52 -18.02
C ARG A 738 2.81 -18.75 -17.40
N ALA A 739 1.95 -19.52 -18.05
CA ALA A 739 0.68 -19.97 -17.46
C ALA A 739 0.87 -21.00 -16.31
N THR A 740 2.11 -21.37 -15.97
CA THR A 740 2.42 -22.38 -14.92
C THR A 740 2.88 -21.78 -13.59
N ARG A 741 3.21 -20.48 -13.51
CA ARG A 741 3.79 -19.89 -12.29
C ARG A 741 2.79 -19.70 -11.14
N SER A 742 1.54 -19.34 -11.44
CA SER A 742 0.48 -19.28 -10.41
C SER A 742 0.11 -20.66 -9.86
N LYS A 743 0.25 -21.72 -10.67
CA LYS A 743 0.15 -23.12 -10.20
C LYS A 743 1.29 -23.47 -9.26
N CYS A 744 2.53 -23.10 -9.57
CA CYS A 744 3.67 -23.28 -8.66
C CYS A 744 3.48 -22.53 -7.33
N ALA A 745 2.94 -21.30 -7.37
CA ALA A 745 2.62 -20.53 -6.17
C ALA A 745 1.53 -21.23 -5.32
N PHE A 746 0.50 -21.80 -5.96
CA PHE A 746 -0.53 -22.59 -5.27
C PHE A 746 0.05 -23.87 -4.65
N ILE A 747 0.78 -24.69 -5.43
CA ILE A 747 1.42 -25.93 -4.97
C ILE A 747 2.34 -25.64 -3.78
N SER A 748 3.23 -24.64 -3.91
CA SER A 748 4.11 -24.22 -2.81
C SER A 748 3.35 -23.74 -1.57
N SER A 749 2.10 -23.28 -1.71
CA SER A 749 1.27 -22.83 -0.58
C SER A 749 0.54 -23.99 0.11
N VAL A 750 0.39 -25.14 -0.55
CA VAL A 750 -0.31 -26.34 -0.01
C VAL A 750 0.61 -27.51 0.31
N SER A 751 1.84 -27.51 -0.22
CA SER A 751 2.81 -28.61 -0.05
C SER A 751 3.35 -28.71 1.36
N THR A 752 3.48 -29.93 1.87
CA THR A 752 4.16 -30.20 3.14
C THR A 752 5.69 -30.14 2.98
N PRO A 753 6.46 -30.03 4.07
CA PRO A 753 7.93 -30.11 4.00
C PRO A 753 8.45 -31.40 3.33
N ARG A 754 7.70 -32.51 3.44
CA ARG A 754 8.05 -33.78 2.78
C ARG A 754 7.85 -33.72 1.28
N ASP A 755 6.81 -33.02 0.81
CA ASP A 755 6.52 -32.84 -0.62
C ASP A 755 7.55 -31.92 -1.28
N LEU A 756 7.95 -30.84 -0.60
CA LEU A 756 8.98 -29.92 -1.07
C LEU A 756 10.37 -30.59 -1.17
N ASN A 757 10.69 -31.51 -0.25
CA ASN A 757 11.93 -32.30 -0.33
C ASN A 757 11.92 -33.29 -1.49
N LYS A 758 10.79 -33.97 -1.76
CA LYS A 758 10.64 -34.83 -2.95
C LYS A 758 10.76 -34.02 -4.24
N GLN A 759 10.14 -32.85 -4.29
CA GLN A 759 10.23 -31.93 -5.42
C GLN A 759 11.68 -31.52 -5.69
N SER A 760 12.46 -31.25 -4.64
CA SER A 760 13.88 -30.89 -4.75
C SER A 760 14.75 -31.97 -5.38
N TRP A 761 14.50 -33.24 -5.04
CA TRP A 761 15.16 -34.39 -5.68
C TRP A 761 14.82 -34.52 -7.17
N TRP A 762 13.55 -34.35 -7.53
CA TRP A 762 13.14 -34.34 -8.94
C TRP A 762 13.74 -33.17 -9.71
N MET A 763 13.83 -31.97 -9.10
CA MET A 763 14.50 -30.82 -9.72
C MET A 763 15.97 -31.11 -10.04
N ALA A 764 16.67 -31.85 -9.17
CA ALA A 764 18.04 -32.28 -9.43
C ALA A 764 18.12 -33.27 -10.60
N ALA A 765 17.28 -34.30 -10.62
CA ALA A 765 17.24 -35.27 -11.71
C ALA A 765 16.92 -34.63 -13.08
N PHE A 766 15.95 -33.73 -13.14
CA PHE A 766 15.60 -33.02 -14.39
C PHE A 766 16.67 -32.04 -14.85
N THR A 767 17.46 -31.48 -13.93
CA THR A 767 18.60 -30.63 -14.32
C THR A 767 19.67 -31.46 -15.04
N VAL A 768 19.94 -32.69 -14.59
CA VAL A 768 20.84 -33.62 -15.28
C VAL A 768 20.32 -33.97 -16.67
N ILE A 769 19.01 -34.26 -16.79
CA ILE A 769 18.36 -34.54 -18.07
C ILE A 769 18.44 -33.34 -19.02
N TYR A 770 18.21 -32.13 -18.52
CA TYR A 770 18.31 -30.89 -19.29
C TYR A 770 19.73 -30.68 -19.83
N ILE A 771 20.74 -30.81 -18.98
CA ILE A 771 22.15 -30.66 -19.36
C ILE A 771 22.52 -31.70 -20.43
N GLY A 772 22.15 -32.96 -20.22
CA GLY A 772 22.39 -34.04 -21.20
C GLY A 772 21.70 -33.79 -22.55
N ALA A 773 20.43 -33.38 -22.53
CA ALA A 773 19.68 -33.05 -23.74
C ALA A 773 20.28 -31.85 -24.48
N ALA A 774 20.68 -30.79 -23.76
CA ALA A 774 21.32 -29.63 -24.36
C ALA A 774 22.65 -30.00 -25.03
N ILE A 775 23.52 -30.74 -24.34
CA ILE A 775 24.81 -31.20 -24.90
C ILE A 775 24.59 -32.06 -26.14
N GLN A 776 23.62 -32.99 -26.11
CA GLN A 776 23.34 -33.87 -27.24
C GLN A 776 22.79 -33.10 -28.45
N LEU A 777 21.87 -32.15 -28.23
CA LEU A 777 21.29 -31.32 -29.30
C LEU A 777 22.34 -30.37 -29.92
N TYR A 778 23.25 -29.82 -29.10
CA TYR A 778 24.41 -29.08 -29.62
C TYR A 778 25.36 -29.97 -30.43
N GLY A 779 25.56 -31.22 -29.98
CA GLY A 779 26.31 -32.22 -30.74
C GLY A 779 25.71 -32.56 -32.11
N TRP A 780 24.40 -32.34 -32.28
CA TRP A 780 23.69 -32.49 -33.57
C TRP A 780 23.66 -31.22 -34.42
N GLN A 781 24.38 -30.16 -34.03
CA GLN A 781 24.48 -28.89 -34.76
C GLN A 781 23.12 -28.18 -34.98
N ILE A 782 22.18 -28.32 -34.03
CA ILE A 782 20.86 -27.66 -34.09
C ILE A 782 20.94 -26.14 -33.75
N GLY A 783 22.13 -25.65 -33.35
CA GLY A 783 22.39 -24.21 -33.08
C GLY A 783 21.58 -23.67 -31.89
N ASP A 784 21.21 -22.38 -31.92
CA ASP A 784 20.45 -21.65 -30.89
C ASP A 784 19.17 -22.38 -30.42
N ALA A 785 18.55 -23.14 -31.32
CA ALA A 785 17.32 -23.87 -31.04
C ALA A 785 17.54 -25.05 -30.08
N SER A 786 18.77 -25.54 -29.94
CA SER A 786 19.14 -26.66 -29.05
C SER A 786 18.73 -26.39 -27.61
N LEU A 787 18.97 -25.18 -27.10
CA LEU A 787 18.59 -24.80 -25.73
C LEU A 787 17.10 -24.56 -25.56
N VAL A 788 16.43 -24.15 -26.63
CA VAL A 788 14.98 -23.94 -26.63
C VAL A 788 14.29 -25.29 -26.51
N PHE A 789 14.72 -26.28 -27.30
CA PHE A 789 14.25 -27.66 -27.21
C PHE A 789 14.65 -28.34 -25.90
N ALA A 790 15.89 -28.17 -25.43
CA ALA A 790 16.31 -28.65 -24.12
C ALA A 790 15.47 -28.04 -22.99
N ASN A 791 15.16 -26.74 -23.07
CA ASN A 791 14.24 -26.11 -22.14
C ASN A 791 12.82 -26.63 -22.28
N ILE A 792 12.31 -26.92 -23.48
CA ILE A 792 11.01 -27.58 -23.67
C ILE A 792 10.96 -28.95 -22.97
N ILE A 793 12.01 -29.76 -23.09
CA ILE A 793 12.17 -31.03 -22.37
C ILE A 793 12.21 -30.80 -20.86
N ASN A 794 12.99 -29.82 -20.40
CA ASN A 794 13.07 -29.43 -19.00
C ASN A 794 11.72 -28.89 -18.48
N LEU A 795 10.83 -28.34 -19.31
CA LEU A 795 9.51 -27.85 -18.89
C LEU A 795 8.48 -28.97 -18.77
N ALA A 796 8.65 -30.09 -19.46
CA ALA A 796 7.86 -31.29 -19.23
C ALA A 796 7.96 -31.76 -17.76
N LYS A 797 9.01 -31.34 -17.02
CA LYS A 797 9.13 -31.48 -15.55
C LYS A 797 7.94 -30.90 -14.78
N MET A 798 7.41 -29.77 -15.23
CA MET A 798 6.30 -29.10 -14.54
C MET A 798 5.00 -29.86 -14.76
N ALA A 799 4.86 -30.57 -15.89
CA ALA A 799 3.74 -31.48 -16.13
C ALA A 799 3.83 -32.77 -15.29
N HIS A 800 5.03 -33.23 -14.94
CA HIS A 800 5.22 -34.43 -14.14
C HIS A 800 5.20 -34.18 -12.62
N ALA A 801 5.67 -33.02 -12.14
CA ALA A 801 5.47 -32.59 -10.75
C ALA A 801 3.99 -32.24 -10.41
N LEU A 802 3.09 -32.38 -11.39
CA LEU A 802 1.64 -32.18 -11.31
C LEU A 802 0.85 -33.51 -11.18
N LEU A 803 1.51 -34.67 -11.31
CA LEU A 803 0.98 -36.01 -11.01
C LEU A 803 1.57 -36.50 -9.69
#